data_AF-A0AAD3D2T9-F1
#
_entry.id   AF-A0AAD3D2T9-F1
#
_cell.length_a   1.000
_cell.length_b   1.000
_cell.length_c   1.000
_cell.angle_alpha   90.00
_cell.angle_beta   90.00
_cell.angle_gamma   90.00
#
_symmetry.space_group_name_H-M   'P 1'
#
loop_
_entity.id
_entity.type
_entity.pdbx_description
1 polymer ?
#
loop_
_entity_poly.entity_id
_entity_poly.type
_entity_poly.pdbx_seq_one_letter_code
_entity_poly.pdbx_strand_id
1 'polypeptide(L)'
;MSKASSILKLTLWLISIIIAVNYGSNNTYRQSIFLQELKEMKSSDSAAIPAEPCPTLHQKKANNDDDEGGTRRSEEHLHELGPQVVDEKETESKNTGNNFDSPNIQEIKSEEIKESQCPSFLQHMMRPLHGYKQATPSFIWSMLQDVIVNATVSYPSNIMKNIEEKEYMLYKDYISTLYQYYTVDKLRRSIANPPHSKQIIELFQKINDVQKHNQEHKDKKVIRIVVLGGSVTAGHEVFLPKWLVDTKREKAVDDIPHKELAWPNRLEQLLNHIFFQGEAIFQVENISSGGQTSEFGALVLQHALYEHPERIPDIIISAYSANEALDPNRNENVFYEYMQNFVNAARNLHPCKDYSPLVILADDFFGDSPYKALQQTGYVYKISTWYQIMAINYSNVVRYKVLPESNDGQEHPLTSARFTTHLGLAFHIGMSWVVGFNLLNQFMEVCNDMEHIPAASMTQNLEEESMQLLFGEKYTLLQQEEPPPKFIGQIGRGRPDNVGTVSSQYIKNKEMNRDQCQTNDLQSAVDYNPKQCEYGWIVHQLPRNLTTKEQLAIEMNNIVTENRGWEADGDPIVNPRTGWYANEANATFTLQLNNIGLDINFVLVYSMKSYGPKFKDSKIRVTTNVTSSREETIKSEEANLFHDVDGFHETRSSIHYPHKIPISDGGAKVGDSLTFKAELIGGNHFKIAGLAFCK
;
A
#
# COMPACT_ATOMS: atom_id res chain seq x y z
N MET A 1 44.60 -38.12 27.68
CA MET A 1 44.81 -37.04 26.69
C MET A 1 45.00 -37.52 25.24
N SER A 2 45.55 -38.71 24.94
CA SER A 2 45.79 -39.11 23.53
C SER A 2 44.53 -39.41 22.70
N LYS A 3 43.46 -39.95 23.29
CA LYS A 3 42.21 -40.25 22.56
C LYS A 3 41.42 -39.01 22.12
N ALA A 4 41.41 -37.94 22.92
CA ALA A 4 40.73 -36.69 22.57
C ALA A 4 41.43 -35.97 21.38
N SER A 5 42.76 -36.06 21.30
CA SER A 5 43.54 -35.52 20.18
C SER A 5 43.25 -36.26 18.87
N SER A 6 43.09 -37.58 18.91
CA SER A 6 42.76 -38.39 17.73
C SER A 6 41.34 -38.12 17.21
N ILE A 7 40.37 -37.92 18.10
CA ILE A 7 38.99 -37.58 17.71
C ILE A 7 38.96 -36.20 17.07
N LEU A 8 39.61 -35.19 17.66
CA LEU A 8 39.65 -33.84 17.11
C LEU A 8 40.31 -33.79 15.72
N LYS A 9 41.39 -34.56 15.50
CA LYS A 9 42.04 -34.66 14.19
C LYS A 9 41.15 -35.33 13.14
N LEU A 10 40.39 -36.36 13.52
CA LEU A 10 39.45 -37.04 12.63
C LEU A 10 38.27 -36.13 12.26
N THR A 11 37.73 -35.39 13.23
CA THR A 11 36.65 -34.43 13.01
C THR A 11 37.09 -33.29 12.09
N LEU A 12 38.28 -32.73 12.30
CA LEU A 12 38.83 -31.69 11.44
C LEU A 12 39.10 -32.20 10.01
N TRP A 13 39.57 -33.45 9.88
CA TRP A 13 39.80 -34.08 8.57
C TRP A 13 38.49 -34.31 7.81
N LEU A 14 37.42 -34.76 8.48
CA LEU A 14 36.09 -34.93 7.89
C LEU A 14 35.46 -33.59 7.47
N ILE A 15 35.59 -32.55 8.29
CA ILE A 15 35.15 -31.19 7.94
C ILE A 15 35.89 -30.69 6.69
N SER A 16 37.19 -30.95 6.59
CA SER A 16 37.99 -30.56 5.42
C SER A 16 37.51 -31.23 4.13
N ILE A 17 37.10 -32.51 4.19
CA ILE A 17 36.55 -33.25 3.04
C ILE A 17 35.19 -32.69 2.64
N ILE A 18 34.31 -32.41 3.60
CA ILE A 18 32.97 -31.85 3.32
C ILE A 18 33.10 -30.48 2.64
N ILE A 19 34.04 -29.65 3.08
CA ILE A 19 34.31 -28.34 2.47
C ILE A 19 34.89 -28.52 1.05
N ALA A 20 35.83 -29.46 0.85
CA ALA A 20 36.41 -29.72 -0.47
C ALA A 20 35.38 -30.26 -1.49
N VAL A 21 34.42 -31.08 -1.04
CA VAL A 21 33.34 -31.63 -1.88
C VAL A 21 32.31 -30.54 -2.23
N ASN A 22 32.00 -29.64 -1.29
CA ASN A 22 30.98 -28.61 -1.51
C ASN A 22 31.47 -27.39 -2.30
N TYR A 23 32.77 -27.13 -2.38
CA TYR A 23 33.28 -25.87 -2.98
C TYR A 23 34.03 -25.99 -4.31
N GLY A 24 34.25 -27.21 -4.83
CA GLY A 24 34.93 -27.40 -6.13
C GLY A 24 36.41 -27.00 -6.09
N SER A 25 37.25 -27.74 -6.82
CA SER A 25 38.72 -27.73 -6.66
C SER A 25 39.48 -26.45 -7.08
N ASN A 26 38.81 -25.33 -7.37
CA ASN A 26 39.44 -24.17 -8.02
C ASN A 26 39.46 -22.86 -7.23
N ASN A 27 39.16 -22.85 -5.93
CA ASN A 27 39.12 -21.60 -5.16
C ASN A 27 40.16 -21.54 -4.02
N THR A 28 41.44 -21.50 -4.41
CA THR A 28 42.61 -21.39 -3.51
C THR A 28 42.64 -20.10 -2.66
N TYR A 29 41.94 -19.05 -3.09
CA TYR A 29 41.91 -17.75 -2.39
C TYR A 29 41.05 -17.76 -1.11
N ARG A 30 39.94 -18.50 -1.10
CA ARG A 30 39.09 -18.61 0.12
C ARG A 30 39.69 -19.53 1.18
N GLN A 31 40.45 -20.55 0.77
CA GLN A 31 41.18 -21.41 1.71
C GLN A 31 42.27 -20.65 2.48
N SER A 32 42.95 -19.67 1.86
CA SER A 32 43.98 -18.88 2.55
C SER A 32 43.41 -17.91 3.60
N ILE A 33 42.24 -17.32 3.35
CA ILE A 33 41.58 -16.40 4.30
C ILE A 33 41.09 -17.18 5.53
N PHE A 34 40.44 -18.32 5.31
CA PHE A 34 39.94 -19.15 6.42
C PHE A 34 41.07 -19.73 7.30
N LEU A 35 42.21 -20.11 6.70
CA LEU A 35 43.39 -20.55 7.43
C LEU A 35 44.07 -19.41 8.22
N GLN A 36 43.89 -18.17 7.80
CA GLN A 36 44.38 -16.99 8.50
C GLN A 36 43.49 -16.64 9.70
N GLU A 37 42.17 -16.71 9.55
CA GLU A 37 41.21 -16.52 10.66
C GLU A 37 41.35 -17.62 11.74
N LEU A 38 41.61 -18.87 11.34
CA LEU A 38 41.89 -19.97 12.29
C LEU A 38 43.22 -19.79 13.06
N LYS A 39 44.19 -19.06 12.49
CA LYS A 39 45.42 -18.69 13.19
C LYS A 39 45.19 -17.55 14.18
N GLU A 40 44.32 -16.61 13.85
CA GLU A 40 43.98 -15.46 14.70
C GLU A 40 43.07 -15.88 15.87
N MET A 41 42.18 -16.86 15.69
CA MET A 41 41.39 -17.43 16.80
C MET A 41 42.23 -18.23 17.81
N LYS A 42 43.41 -18.73 17.41
CA LYS A 42 44.33 -19.41 18.35
C LYS A 42 45.16 -18.46 19.20
N SER A 43 45.24 -17.17 18.85
CA SER A 43 46.04 -16.19 19.61
C SER A 43 45.22 -15.39 20.62
N SER A 44 43.88 -15.51 20.66
CA SER A 44 43.02 -14.74 21.58
C SER A 44 42.68 -15.42 22.92
N ASP A 45 43.07 -16.68 23.14
CA ASP A 45 42.74 -17.44 24.37
C ASP A 45 43.61 -17.12 25.61
N SER A 46 44.20 -15.92 25.71
CA SER A 46 44.97 -15.53 26.90
C SER A 46 44.74 -14.09 27.35
N ALA A 47 43.52 -13.77 27.77
CA ALA A 47 43.28 -12.62 28.65
C ALA A 47 42.14 -12.92 29.63
N ALA A 48 42.51 -13.17 30.88
CA ALA A 48 41.58 -13.29 31.99
C ALA A 48 40.99 -11.92 32.34
N ILE A 49 39.66 -11.82 32.38
CA ILE A 49 38.91 -10.63 32.79
C ILE A 49 38.68 -10.71 34.31
N PRO A 50 39.11 -9.72 35.11
CA PRO A 50 38.75 -9.66 36.52
C PRO A 50 37.31 -9.15 36.68
N ALA A 51 36.56 -9.80 37.57
CA ALA A 51 35.22 -9.40 37.96
C ALA A 51 35.27 -8.14 38.85
N GLU A 52 34.59 -7.07 38.42
CA GLU A 52 34.27 -5.91 39.28
C GLU A 52 32.78 -5.89 39.62
N PRO A 53 32.39 -5.37 40.82
CA PRO A 53 31.04 -5.44 41.32
C PRO A 53 30.14 -4.30 40.82
N CYS A 54 28.84 -4.62 40.66
CA CYS A 54 27.78 -3.69 40.26
C CYS A 54 27.71 -2.42 41.14
N PRO A 55 27.53 -1.23 40.54
CA PRO A 55 27.19 -0.03 41.30
C PRO A 55 25.67 0.08 41.53
N THR A 56 25.32 0.36 42.78
CA THR A 56 23.99 0.70 43.29
C THR A 56 23.42 1.98 42.67
N LEU A 57 22.13 1.94 42.31
CA LEU A 57 21.33 3.08 41.86
C LEU A 57 21.26 4.18 42.94
N HIS A 58 21.75 5.39 42.60
CA HIS A 58 21.40 6.61 43.32
C HIS A 58 20.20 7.29 42.64
N GLN A 59 19.11 7.47 43.39
CA GLN A 59 18.01 8.37 43.04
C GLN A 59 18.52 9.82 42.97
N LYS A 60 18.41 10.45 41.80
CA LYS A 60 18.52 11.90 41.67
C LYS A 60 17.15 12.54 41.81
N LYS A 61 17.01 13.38 42.85
CA LYS A 61 15.95 14.39 43.00
C LYS A 61 16.04 15.37 41.82
N ALA A 62 14.91 15.63 41.17
CA ALA A 62 14.73 16.78 40.29
C ALA A 62 14.47 18.01 41.16
N ASN A 63 15.23 19.09 40.92
CA ASN A 63 14.96 20.41 41.45
C ASN A 63 13.90 21.08 40.57
N ASN A 64 12.88 21.62 41.24
CA ASN A 64 12.04 22.68 40.72
C ASN A 64 12.88 23.96 40.66
N ASP A 65 12.77 24.70 39.57
CA ASP A 65 12.93 26.15 39.58
C ASP A 65 11.84 26.76 38.72
N ASP A 66 11.24 27.79 39.31
CA ASP A 66 10.11 28.58 38.86
C ASP A 66 10.43 29.41 37.61
N ASP A 67 9.44 29.61 36.74
CA ASP A 67 9.35 30.89 36.03
C ASP A 67 7.88 31.21 35.71
N GLU A 68 7.40 32.25 36.39
CA GLU A 68 6.10 32.88 36.21
C GLU A 68 6.08 33.73 34.94
N GLY A 69 5.02 33.62 34.14
CA GLY A 69 4.82 34.44 32.95
C GLY A 69 3.37 34.43 32.50
N GLY A 70 2.49 35.04 33.30
CA GLY A 70 1.06 35.14 33.01
C GLY A 70 0.74 36.02 31.81
N THR A 71 -0.22 35.58 30.98
CA THR A 71 -1.07 36.49 30.20
C THR A 71 -2.50 35.94 30.13
N ARG A 72 -3.43 36.81 30.54
CA ARG A 72 -4.88 36.66 30.58
C ARG A 72 -5.44 36.27 29.21
N ARG A 73 -6.30 35.24 29.18
CA ARG A 73 -7.30 35.06 28.11
C ARG A 73 -8.69 35.36 28.69
N SER A 74 -9.36 36.28 28.02
CA SER A 74 -10.75 36.67 28.18
C SER A 74 -11.68 35.52 27.82
N GLU A 75 -12.66 35.29 28.71
CA GLU A 75 -13.84 34.49 28.44
C GLU A 75 -14.75 35.25 27.46
N GLU A 76 -15.11 34.62 26.35
CA GLU A 76 -16.25 35.03 25.53
C GLU A 76 -17.32 33.94 25.57
N HIS A 77 -18.51 34.38 25.97
CA HIS A 77 -19.77 33.67 25.93
C HIS A 77 -20.14 33.21 24.52
N LEU A 78 -20.62 31.98 24.38
CA LEU A 78 -21.44 31.56 23.26
C LEU A 78 -22.70 30.87 23.80
N HIS A 79 -23.83 31.53 23.56
CA HIS A 79 -25.18 31.07 23.81
C HIS A 79 -25.57 29.98 22.79
N GLU A 80 -26.23 28.97 23.35
CA GLU A 80 -27.24 28.03 22.85
C GLU A 80 -27.74 28.15 21.40
N LEU A 81 -28.02 26.98 20.80
CA LEU A 81 -29.36 26.60 20.31
C LEU A 81 -29.36 25.10 19.98
N GLY A 82 -29.95 24.28 20.85
CA GLY A 82 -30.25 22.87 20.59
C GLY A 82 -31.71 22.69 20.14
N PRO A 83 -32.01 21.84 19.15
CA PRO A 83 -33.40 21.57 18.77
C PRO A 83 -34.06 20.57 19.73
N GLN A 84 -35.33 20.86 20.02
CA GLN A 84 -36.26 20.10 20.83
C GLN A 84 -36.54 18.71 20.23
N VAL A 85 -36.45 17.68 21.08
CA VAL A 85 -36.93 16.32 20.79
C VAL A 85 -38.45 16.31 20.95
N VAL A 86 -39.14 15.91 19.89
CA VAL A 86 -40.59 15.66 19.89
C VAL A 86 -40.82 14.19 20.23
N ASP A 87 -41.67 13.95 21.24
CA ASP A 87 -42.19 12.64 21.61
C ASP A 87 -43.05 12.06 20.49
N GLU A 88 -42.66 10.91 19.94
CA GLU A 88 -43.54 10.07 19.13
C GLU A 88 -43.94 8.79 19.87
N LYS A 89 -45.25 8.58 19.84
CA LYS A 89 -46.03 7.55 20.53
C LYS A 89 -45.67 6.14 20.07
N GLU A 90 -45.60 5.24 21.04
CA GLU A 90 -45.67 3.80 20.86
C GLU A 90 -46.94 3.40 20.08
N THR A 91 -46.75 2.71 18.97
CA THR A 91 -47.77 1.84 18.37
C THR A 91 -47.28 0.41 18.39
N GLU A 92 -47.98 -0.43 19.15
CA GLU A 92 -47.84 -1.88 19.18
C GLU A 92 -48.01 -2.47 17.79
N SER A 93 -46.95 -3.09 17.28
CA SER A 93 -46.96 -3.87 16.04
C SER A 93 -46.94 -5.36 16.37
N LYS A 94 -47.95 -6.05 15.85
CA LYS A 94 -48.22 -7.47 16.05
C LYS A 94 -47.12 -8.34 15.43
N ASN A 95 -46.75 -9.33 16.23
CA ASN A 95 -45.87 -10.44 15.94
C ASN A 95 -46.36 -11.22 14.70
N THR A 96 -45.67 -11.09 13.57
CA THR A 96 -45.73 -12.06 12.45
C THR A 96 -44.35 -12.67 12.30
N GLY A 97 -44.22 -13.91 12.74
CA GLY A 97 -43.01 -14.71 12.56
C GLY A 97 -42.75 -14.94 11.07
N ASN A 98 -41.69 -14.34 10.57
CA ASN A 98 -41.12 -14.69 9.28
C ASN A 98 -39.90 -15.57 9.54
N ASN A 99 -40.00 -16.83 9.09
CA ASN A 99 -38.87 -17.72 8.92
C ASN A 99 -37.84 -17.02 8.03
N PHE A 100 -36.63 -16.85 8.56
CA PHE A 100 -35.46 -16.48 7.78
C PHE A 100 -35.01 -17.72 6.99
N ASP A 101 -35.41 -17.81 5.73
CA ASP A 101 -34.74 -18.67 4.76
C ASP A 101 -33.37 -18.03 4.46
N SER A 102 -32.31 -18.62 5.00
CA SER A 102 -30.95 -18.37 4.52
C SER A 102 -30.90 -18.65 3.02
N PRO A 103 -30.37 -17.75 2.18
CA PRO A 103 -30.23 -18.03 0.76
C PRO A 103 -29.30 -19.22 0.59
N ASN A 104 -29.84 -20.25 -0.06
CA ASN A 104 -29.18 -21.51 -0.35
C ASN A 104 -28.00 -21.27 -1.32
N ILE A 105 -26.78 -21.21 -0.78
CA ILE A 105 -25.52 -21.10 -1.53
C ILE A 105 -25.14 -22.50 -2.07
N GLN A 106 -26.00 -23.11 -2.89
CA GLN A 106 -25.73 -24.45 -3.44
C GLN A 106 -25.83 -24.57 -4.97
N GLU A 107 -26.07 -23.50 -5.71
CA GLU A 107 -26.05 -23.55 -7.18
C GLU A 107 -25.12 -22.49 -7.81
N ILE A 108 -23.84 -22.56 -7.48
CA ILE A 108 -22.83 -22.19 -8.48
C ILE A 108 -22.76 -23.38 -9.44
N LYS A 109 -23.13 -23.16 -10.71
CA LYS A 109 -23.19 -24.21 -11.73
C LYS A 109 -21.86 -24.96 -11.79
N SER A 110 -21.89 -26.26 -11.50
CA SER A 110 -20.75 -27.18 -11.52
C SER A 110 -20.00 -27.26 -12.87
N GLU A 111 -20.51 -26.63 -13.92
CA GLU A 111 -19.86 -26.54 -15.24
C GLU A 111 -18.78 -25.45 -15.32
N GLU A 112 -18.90 -24.32 -14.60
CA GLU A 112 -17.88 -23.25 -14.63
C GLU A 112 -16.61 -23.62 -13.83
N ILE A 113 -16.74 -24.48 -12.81
CA ILE A 113 -15.62 -24.94 -11.99
C ILE A 113 -14.72 -25.94 -12.75
N LYS A 114 -15.23 -26.58 -13.82
CA LYS A 114 -14.46 -27.58 -14.59
C LYS A 114 -13.34 -26.96 -15.44
N GLU A 115 -13.37 -25.66 -15.71
CA GLU A 115 -12.34 -24.97 -16.49
C GLU A 115 -11.37 -24.11 -15.66
N SER A 116 -11.64 -23.88 -14.36
CA SER A 116 -10.70 -23.17 -13.49
C SER A 116 -9.57 -24.09 -13.03
N GLN A 117 -8.73 -24.54 -13.96
CA GLN A 117 -7.51 -25.25 -13.62
C GLN A 117 -6.50 -24.25 -13.06
N CYS A 118 -5.70 -24.70 -12.07
CA CYS A 118 -4.54 -23.96 -11.61
C CYS A 118 -3.72 -23.50 -12.84
N PRO A 119 -3.36 -22.21 -12.97
CA PRO A 119 -2.65 -21.70 -14.12
C PRO A 119 -1.44 -22.53 -14.52
N SER A 120 -1.19 -22.67 -15.82
CA SER A 120 -0.12 -23.54 -16.35
C SER A 120 1.27 -23.22 -15.79
N PHE A 121 1.54 -21.95 -15.46
CA PHE A 121 2.79 -21.52 -14.85
C PHE A 121 2.96 -22.07 -13.42
N LEU A 122 1.88 -22.12 -12.63
CA LEU A 122 1.87 -22.75 -11.29
C LEU A 122 2.02 -24.26 -11.41
N GLN A 123 1.31 -24.89 -12.35
CA GLN A 123 1.50 -26.33 -12.62
C GLN A 123 2.95 -26.64 -12.99
N HIS A 124 3.61 -25.78 -13.76
CA HIS A 124 5.03 -25.92 -14.10
C HIS A 124 5.93 -25.80 -12.87
N MET A 125 5.67 -24.82 -11.98
CA MET A 125 6.39 -24.69 -10.71
C MET A 125 6.18 -25.90 -9.78
N MET A 126 5.00 -26.52 -9.83
CA MET A 126 4.66 -27.71 -9.04
C MET A 126 5.17 -29.02 -9.67
N ARG A 127 5.47 -29.05 -10.98
CA ARG A 127 5.88 -30.28 -11.69
C ARG A 127 7.10 -31.01 -11.08
N PRO A 128 8.18 -30.35 -10.61
CA PRO A 128 9.31 -31.02 -9.97
C PRO A 128 8.94 -31.87 -8.75
N LEU A 129 7.73 -31.70 -8.22
CA LEU A 129 7.20 -32.40 -7.06
C LEU A 129 6.41 -33.66 -7.40
N HIS A 130 6.45 -34.18 -8.63
CA HIS A 130 5.80 -35.45 -8.97
C HIS A 130 6.30 -36.59 -8.06
N GLY A 131 5.54 -36.87 -6.99
CA GLY A 131 5.87 -37.79 -5.89
C GLY A 131 5.53 -37.26 -4.49
N TYR A 132 5.47 -35.93 -4.31
CA TYR A 132 4.97 -35.28 -3.10
C TYR A 132 3.48 -35.00 -3.25
N LYS A 133 2.70 -35.25 -2.19
CA LYS A 133 1.24 -35.10 -2.23
C LYS A 133 0.78 -33.64 -2.36
N GLN A 134 1.57 -32.67 -1.92
CA GLN A 134 1.24 -31.24 -1.97
C GLN A 134 2.52 -30.39 -2.02
N ALA A 135 2.51 -29.37 -2.86
CA ALA A 135 3.54 -28.34 -2.91
C ALA A 135 3.23 -27.27 -1.87
N THR A 136 4.10 -27.10 -0.87
CA THR A 136 3.92 -26.01 0.09
C THR A 136 4.47 -24.69 -0.49
N PRO A 137 3.82 -23.53 -0.22
CA PRO A 137 4.34 -22.22 -0.63
C PRO A 137 5.79 -22.00 -0.21
N SER A 138 6.11 -22.49 0.98
CA SER A 138 7.44 -22.54 1.57
C SER A 138 8.49 -23.21 0.69
N PHE A 139 8.19 -24.41 0.23
CA PHE A 139 9.10 -25.18 -0.59
C PHE A 139 9.33 -24.49 -1.94
N ILE A 140 8.25 -24.01 -2.58
CA ILE A 140 8.34 -23.29 -3.85
C ILE A 140 9.17 -22.00 -3.70
N TRP A 141 8.92 -21.21 -2.66
CA TRP A 141 9.69 -19.99 -2.40
C TRP A 141 11.19 -20.30 -2.20
N SER A 142 11.53 -21.34 -1.43
CA SER A 142 12.91 -21.78 -1.25
C SER A 142 13.56 -22.26 -2.55
N MET A 143 12.84 -23.00 -3.40
CA MET A 143 13.34 -23.40 -4.72
C MET A 143 13.62 -22.21 -5.64
N LEU A 144 12.85 -21.12 -5.48
CA LEU A 144 12.99 -19.90 -6.28
C LEU A 144 14.07 -18.95 -5.76
N GLN A 145 14.86 -19.32 -4.74
CA GLN A 145 15.87 -18.44 -4.15
C GLN A 145 16.76 -17.75 -5.18
N ASP A 146 17.34 -18.51 -6.12
CA ASP A 146 18.21 -17.94 -7.15
C ASP A 146 17.46 -16.99 -8.09
N VAL A 147 16.20 -17.31 -8.44
CA VAL A 147 15.35 -16.45 -9.27
C VAL A 147 15.03 -15.16 -8.52
N ILE A 148 14.65 -15.24 -7.24
CA ILE A 148 14.32 -14.09 -6.39
C ILE A 148 15.53 -13.18 -6.21
N VAL A 149 16.70 -13.74 -5.87
CA VAL A 149 17.94 -12.98 -5.70
C VAL A 149 18.35 -12.34 -7.02
N ASN A 150 18.34 -13.07 -8.13
CA ASN A 150 18.74 -12.51 -9.43
C ASN A 150 17.76 -11.43 -9.91
N ALA A 151 16.45 -11.61 -9.74
CA ALA A 151 15.44 -10.59 -10.07
C ALA A 151 15.59 -9.32 -9.22
N THR A 152 16.01 -9.48 -7.96
CA THR A 152 16.26 -8.34 -7.06
C THR A 152 17.54 -7.60 -7.43
N VAL A 153 18.59 -8.33 -7.82
CA VAL A 153 19.89 -7.79 -8.21
C VAL A 153 19.84 -7.12 -9.58
N SER A 154 19.07 -7.64 -10.53
CA SER A 154 19.00 -7.08 -11.89
C SER A 154 18.33 -5.70 -11.97
N TYR A 155 17.80 -5.19 -10.84
CA TYR A 155 17.02 -3.97 -10.78
C TYR A 155 17.61 -2.91 -9.84
N PRO A 156 17.75 -1.64 -10.30
CA PRO A 156 17.28 -1.11 -11.59
C PRO A 156 18.29 -1.31 -12.74
N SER A 157 17.80 -1.78 -13.88
CA SER A 157 18.62 -2.36 -14.95
C SER A 157 19.53 -1.37 -15.69
N ASN A 158 19.15 -0.08 -15.71
CA ASN A 158 19.95 1.04 -16.21
C ASN A 158 21.25 1.22 -15.42
N ILE A 159 21.20 1.13 -14.10
CA ILE A 159 22.37 1.30 -13.23
C ILE A 159 23.24 0.06 -13.30
N MET A 160 22.63 -1.11 -13.15
CA MET A 160 23.36 -2.38 -13.04
C MET A 160 24.21 -2.68 -14.29
N LYS A 161 23.87 -2.10 -15.45
CA LYS A 161 24.67 -2.17 -16.69
C LYS A 161 26.03 -1.48 -16.61
N ASN A 162 26.18 -0.48 -15.74
CA ASN A 162 27.38 0.37 -15.64
C ASN A 162 28.21 0.11 -14.38
N ILE A 163 27.75 -0.80 -13.51
CA ILE A 163 28.44 -1.20 -12.29
C ILE A 163 29.57 -2.17 -12.64
N GLU A 164 30.73 -2.03 -11.99
CA GLU A 164 31.85 -2.95 -12.22
C GLU A 164 31.49 -4.36 -11.72
N GLU A 165 32.03 -5.41 -12.35
CA GLU A 165 31.73 -6.81 -11.97
C GLU A 165 31.96 -7.07 -10.47
N LYS A 166 33.00 -6.48 -9.89
CA LYS A 166 33.30 -6.57 -8.45
C LYS A 166 32.19 -5.97 -7.59
N GLU A 167 31.72 -4.77 -7.94
CA GLU A 167 30.64 -4.06 -7.25
C GLU A 167 29.32 -4.82 -7.38
N TYR A 168 29.04 -5.36 -8.57
CA TYR A 168 27.89 -6.22 -8.84
C TYR A 168 27.90 -7.46 -7.93
N MET A 169 29.05 -8.13 -7.79
CA MET A 169 29.17 -9.31 -6.94
C MET A 169 29.02 -8.96 -5.46
N LEU A 170 29.53 -7.81 -5.00
CA LEU A 170 29.28 -7.32 -3.63
C LEU A 170 27.81 -7.04 -3.38
N TYR A 171 27.12 -6.42 -4.34
CA TYR A 171 25.68 -6.20 -4.24
C TYR A 171 24.90 -7.51 -4.20
N LYS A 172 25.24 -8.46 -5.07
CA LYS A 172 24.62 -9.79 -5.05
C LYS A 172 24.85 -10.52 -3.72
N ASP A 173 26.03 -10.41 -3.13
CA ASP A 173 26.34 -10.98 -1.82
C ASP A 173 25.52 -10.32 -0.70
N TYR A 174 25.39 -8.98 -0.74
CA TYR A 174 24.52 -8.23 0.15
C TYR A 174 23.05 -8.67 0.05
N ILE A 175 22.50 -8.77 -1.15
CA ILE A 175 21.13 -9.24 -1.38
C ILE A 175 20.95 -10.69 -0.91
N SER A 176 21.95 -11.55 -1.15
CA SER A 176 21.93 -12.94 -0.70
C SER A 176 21.92 -13.04 0.84
N THR A 177 22.73 -12.21 1.51
CA THR A 177 22.75 -12.10 2.97
C THR A 177 21.41 -11.60 3.51
N LEU A 178 20.81 -10.61 2.84
CA LEU A 178 19.48 -10.13 3.19
C LEU A 178 18.45 -11.25 3.05
N TYR A 179 18.47 -12.01 1.95
CA TYR A 179 17.54 -13.12 1.71
C TYR A 179 17.62 -14.21 2.79
N GLN A 180 18.82 -14.51 3.31
CA GLN A 180 19.00 -15.44 4.43
C GLN A 180 18.24 -15.00 5.69
N TYR A 181 18.04 -13.70 5.90
CA TYR A 181 17.18 -13.23 6.97
C TYR A 181 15.71 -13.57 6.69
N TYR A 182 15.21 -13.38 5.46
CA TYR A 182 13.81 -13.60 5.06
C TYR A 182 13.51 -15.08 4.82
N THR A 183 13.83 -15.93 5.80
CA THR A 183 13.40 -17.32 5.82
C THR A 183 11.89 -17.40 5.67
N VAL A 184 11.42 -18.46 5.04
CA VAL A 184 10.00 -18.75 4.84
C VAL A 184 9.16 -18.62 6.12
N ASP A 185 9.65 -19.09 7.27
CA ASP A 185 8.88 -19.01 8.53
C ASP A 185 8.65 -17.56 8.97
N LYS A 186 9.63 -16.68 8.72
CA LYS A 186 9.46 -15.25 8.97
C LYS A 186 8.55 -14.60 7.94
N LEU A 187 8.65 -14.98 6.67
CA LEU A 187 7.73 -14.49 5.63
C LEU A 187 6.28 -14.90 5.95
N ARG A 188 6.03 -16.11 6.46
CA ARG A 188 4.69 -16.53 6.91
C ARG A 188 4.10 -15.64 8.01
N ARG A 189 4.93 -15.02 8.86
CA ARG A 189 4.46 -14.07 9.90
C ARG A 189 3.82 -12.80 9.31
N SER A 190 4.04 -12.54 8.02
CA SER A 190 3.38 -11.42 7.32
C SER A 190 1.98 -11.73 6.82
N ILE A 191 1.54 -12.98 6.79
CA ILE A 191 0.17 -13.33 6.44
C ILE A 191 -0.72 -12.91 7.60
N ALA A 192 -1.36 -11.74 7.50
CA ALA A 192 -2.24 -11.23 8.55
C ALA A 192 -3.68 -11.68 8.33
N ASN A 193 -4.20 -11.55 7.11
CA ASN A 193 -5.51 -12.05 6.72
C ASN A 193 -5.46 -12.50 5.25
N PRO A 194 -5.84 -13.75 4.90
CA PRO A 194 -5.93 -14.16 3.51
C PRO A 194 -7.16 -13.53 2.82
N PRO A 195 -7.13 -13.33 1.48
CA PRO A 195 -8.33 -12.99 0.72
C PRO A 195 -9.28 -14.18 0.62
N HIS A 196 -10.50 -13.91 0.15
CA HIS A 196 -11.42 -14.97 -0.22
C HIS A 196 -10.92 -15.73 -1.47
N SER A 197 -10.91 -17.07 -1.46
CA SER A 197 -10.37 -17.89 -2.56
C SER A 197 -10.95 -17.52 -3.92
N LYS A 198 -12.26 -17.22 -4.00
CA LYS A 198 -12.94 -16.74 -5.22
C LYS A 198 -12.18 -15.61 -5.94
N GLN A 199 -11.67 -14.62 -5.21
CA GLN A 199 -10.92 -13.50 -5.81
C GLN A 199 -9.61 -13.95 -6.47
N ILE A 200 -8.95 -14.94 -5.88
CA ILE A 200 -7.72 -15.52 -6.44
C ILE A 200 -8.02 -16.35 -7.68
N ILE A 201 -9.13 -17.10 -7.69
CA ILE A 201 -9.59 -17.87 -8.85
C ILE A 201 -9.88 -16.95 -10.04
N GLU A 202 -10.55 -15.83 -9.79
CA GLU A 202 -10.86 -14.82 -10.81
C GLU A 202 -9.58 -14.17 -11.35
N LEU A 203 -8.63 -13.86 -10.46
CA LEU A 203 -7.32 -13.37 -10.86
C LEU A 203 -6.56 -14.40 -11.73
N PHE A 204 -6.66 -15.70 -11.42
CA PHE A 204 -6.10 -16.76 -12.26
C PHE A 204 -6.70 -16.82 -13.65
N GLN A 205 -8.03 -16.73 -13.76
CA GLN A 205 -8.72 -16.68 -15.06
C GLN A 205 -8.19 -15.49 -15.87
N LYS A 206 -8.10 -14.31 -15.24
CA LYS A 206 -7.59 -13.11 -15.91
C LYS A 206 -6.14 -13.22 -16.33
N ILE A 207 -5.27 -13.82 -15.50
CA ILE A 207 -3.88 -14.10 -15.86
C ILE A 207 -3.82 -15.01 -17.10
N ASN A 208 -4.59 -16.10 -17.12
CA ASN A 208 -4.63 -17.02 -18.25
C ASN A 208 -5.11 -16.31 -19.54
N ASP A 209 -6.14 -15.46 -19.43
CA ASP A 209 -6.66 -14.66 -20.56
C ASP A 209 -5.61 -13.69 -21.10
N VAL A 210 -4.87 -13.01 -20.21
CA VAL A 210 -3.78 -12.11 -20.60
C VAL A 210 -2.67 -12.89 -21.31
N GLN A 211 -2.27 -14.05 -20.78
CA GLN A 211 -1.24 -14.89 -21.40
C GLN A 211 -1.67 -15.36 -22.80
N LYS A 212 -2.90 -15.87 -22.93
CA LYS A 212 -3.45 -16.31 -24.21
C LYS A 212 -3.51 -15.16 -25.21
N HIS A 213 -4.05 -14.01 -24.79
CA HIS A 213 -4.10 -12.80 -25.63
C HIS A 213 -2.69 -12.41 -26.11
N ASN A 214 -1.71 -12.40 -25.21
CA ASN A 214 -0.32 -12.04 -25.53
C ASN A 214 0.39 -13.03 -26.46
N GLN A 215 -0.04 -14.28 -26.51
CA GLN A 215 0.46 -15.27 -27.47
C GLN A 215 -0.14 -15.07 -28.86
N GLU A 216 -1.42 -14.68 -28.92
CA GLU A 216 -2.20 -14.58 -30.16
C GLU A 216 -2.11 -13.19 -30.82
N HIS A 217 -1.85 -12.14 -30.04
CA HIS A 217 -1.95 -10.75 -30.48
C HIS A 217 -0.65 -9.96 -30.27
N LYS A 218 -0.49 -8.88 -31.06
CA LYS A 218 0.67 -7.98 -30.97
C LYS A 218 0.51 -6.93 -29.87
N ASP A 219 -0.72 -6.49 -29.61
CA ASP A 219 -1.04 -5.59 -28.50
C ASP A 219 -0.96 -6.37 -27.19
N LYS A 220 0.10 -6.14 -26.43
CA LYS A 220 0.31 -6.83 -25.16
C LYS A 220 -0.65 -6.28 -24.09
N LYS A 221 -1.38 -7.19 -23.45
CA LYS A 221 -2.15 -6.95 -22.22
C LYS A 221 -1.29 -7.29 -21.00
N VAL A 222 -1.69 -6.74 -19.87
CA VAL A 222 -1.03 -6.88 -18.58
C VAL A 222 -2.07 -6.91 -17.46
N ILE A 223 -1.73 -7.59 -16.37
CA ILE A 223 -2.39 -7.54 -15.07
C ILE A 223 -1.92 -6.29 -14.35
N ARG A 224 -2.87 -5.40 -14.06
CA ARG A 224 -2.58 -4.08 -13.50
C ARG A 224 -2.67 -4.10 -11.98
N ILE A 225 -1.61 -3.64 -11.34
CA ILE A 225 -1.50 -3.50 -9.89
C ILE A 225 -1.36 -2.02 -9.58
N VAL A 226 -2.37 -1.43 -8.96
CA VAL A 226 -2.29 -0.05 -8.46
C VAL A 226 -1.84 -0.06 -7.01
N VAL A 227 -0.73 0.63 -6.72
CA VAL A 227 -0.21 0.76 -5.36
C VAL A 227 -0.37 2.20 -4.91
N LEU A 228 -1.15 2.37 -3.84
CA LEU A 228 -1.50 3.63 -3.21
C LEU A 228 -0.86 3.67 -1.82
N GLY A 229 -0.18 4.75 -1.50
CA GLY A 229 0.56 4.81 -0.24
C GLY A 229 1.23 6.14 0.04
N GLY A 230 1.95 6.14 1.16
CA GLY A 230 2.68 7.27 1.69
C GLY A 230 4.04 7.54 1.06
N SER A 231 4.86 8.33 1.76
CA SER A 231 6.25 8.63 1.36
C SER A 231 7.13 7.38 1.33
N VAL A 232 6.93 6.46 2.28
CA VAL A 232 7.63 5.17 2.32
C VAL A 232 7.35 4.39 1.04
N THR A 233 6.08 4.25 0.64
CA THR A 233 5.68 3.56 -0.59
C THR A 233 6.14 4.28 -1.87
N ALA A 234 6.17 5.62 -1.83
CA ALA A 234 6.72 6.43 -2.93
C ALA A 234 8.24 6.26 -3.12
N GLY A 235 8.95 5.70 -2.13
CA GLY A 235 10.41 5.55 -2.16
C GLY A 235 11.16 6.76 -1.58
N HIS A 236 10.57 7.55 -0.70
CA HIS A 236 11.33 8.64 -0.10
C HIS A 236 12.52 8.10 0.70
N GLU A 237 13.68 8.73 0.52
CA GLU A 237 14.94 8.37 1.19
C GLU A 237 15.45 6.95 0.90
N VAL A 238 15.00 6.29 -0.19
CA VAL A 238 15.68 5.08 -0.66
C VAL A 238 16.91 5.46 -1.49
N PHE A 239 18.07 4.97 -1.03
CA PHE A 239 19.36 5.15 -1.68
C PHE A 239 20.07 3.80 -1.79
N LEU A 240 20.92 3.67 -2.81
CA LEU A 240 21.87 2.57 -2.85
C LEU A 240 22.87 2.70 -1.69
N PRO A 241 23.34 1.58 -1.10
CA PRO A 241 24.35 1.65 -0.06
C PRO A 241 25.59 2.39 -0.55
N LYS A 242 26.15 3.29 0.27
CA LYS A 242 27.31 4.12 -0.10
C LYS A 242 28.53 3.32 -0.57
N TRP A 243 28.71 2.10 -0.06
CA TRP A 243 29.81 1.22 -0.48
C TRP A 243 29.62 0.65 -1.90
N LEU A 244 28.40 0.69 -2.45
CA LEU A 244 28.08 0.24 -3.80
C LEU A 244 28.36 1.33 -4.85
N VAL A 245 28.52 2.58 -4.42
CA VAL A 245 28.61 3.74 -5.29
C VAL A 245 29.93 4.44 -4.95
N ASP A 246 30.96 4.29 -5.80
CA ASP A 246 32.17 5.11 -5.67
C ASP A 246 31.78 6.60 -5.60
N THR A 247 32.48 7.39 -4.77
CA THR A 247 32.19 8.81 -4.53
C THR A 247 32.15 9.64 -5.82
N LYS A 248 32.81 9.18 -6.89
CA LYS A 248 32.75 9.79 -8.22
C LYS A 248 31.41 9.61 -8.95
N ARG A 249 30.63 8.60 -8.57
CA ARG A 249 29.32 8.25 -9.14
C ARG A 249 28.15 8.68 -8.25
N GLU A 250 28.39 9.32 -7.10
CA GLU A 250 27.34 9.82 -6.20
C GLU A 250 26.29 10.66 -6.95
N LYS A 251 26.71 11.56 -7.84
CA LYS A 251 25.78 12.35 -8.67
C LYS A 251 24.87 11.49 -9.56
N ALA A 252 25.42 10.45 -10.19
CA ALA A 252 24.63 9.58 -11.07
C ALA A 252 23.64 8.71 -10.29
N VAL A 253 23.86 8.53 -8.98
CA VAL A 253 22.96 7.81 -8.08
C VAL A 253 21.91 8.74 -7.48
N ASP A 254 22.25 10.00 -7.22
CA ASP A 254 21.27 11.02 -6.86
C ASP A 254 20.29 11.31 -8.02
N ASP A 255 20.72 11.07 -9.27
CA ASP A 255 19.88 11.22 -10.47
C ASP A 255 18.87 10.06 -10.67
N ILE A 256 18.97 8.97 -9.90
CA ILE A 256 18.01 7.86 -10.01
C ILE A 256 16.69 8.35 -9.42
N PRO A 257 15.58 8.32 -10.17
CA PRO A 257 14.29 8.62 -9.58
C PRO A 257 14.04 7.65 -8.42
N HIS A 258 13.89 8.14 -7.19
CA HIS A 258 13.70 7.29 -6.01
C HIS A 258 12.56 6.26 -6.18
N LYS A 259 11.56 6.60 -7.01
CA LYS A 259 10.49 5.70 -7.44
C LYS A 259 11.01 4.39 -8.05
N GLU A 260 12.09 4.42 -8.83
CA GLU A 260 12.75 3.23 -9.38
C GLU A 260 13.39 2.34 -8.32
N LEU A 261 13.72 2.85 -7.14
CA LEU A 261 14.26 2.02 -6.05
C LEU A 261 13.18 1.56 -5.07
N ALA A 262 11.97 2.13 -5.18
CA ALA A 262 10.84 1.84 -4.32
C ALA A 262 10.37 0.39 -4.44
N TRP A 263 9.69 -0.09 -3.40
CA TRP A 263 9.27 -1.48 -3.31
C TRP A 263 8.19 -1.85 -4.34
N PRO A 264 7.27 -0.96 -4.78
CA PRO A 264 6.28 -1.31 -5.79
C PRO A 264 6.92 -1.66 -7.13
N ASN A 265 7.92 -0.88 -7.56
CA ASN A 265 8.63 -1.15 -8.81
C ASN A 265 9.46 -2.44 -8.72
N ARG A 266 10.07 -2.71 -7.56
CA ARG A 266 10.74 -3.99 -7.27
C ARG A 266 9.78 -5.16 -7.29
N LEU A 267 8.55 -4.96 -6.81
CA LEU A 267 7.51 -5.97 -6.83
C LEU A 267 7.15 -6.37 -8.26
N GLU A 268 6.98 -5.41 -9.18
CA GLU A 268 6.71 -5.71 -10.59
C GLU A 268 7.73 -6.69 -11.17
N GLN A 269 9.02 -6.34 -11.01
CA GLN A 269 10.12 -7.16 -11.50
C GLN A 269 10.13 -8.54 -10.85
N LEU A 270 9.94 -8.59 -9.53
CA LEU A 270 9.89 -9.84 -8.78
C LEU A 270 8.77 -10.76 -9.30
N LEU A 271 7.55 -10.25 -9.44
CA LEU A 271 6.40 -11.02 -9.88
C LEU A 271 6.59 -11.56 -11.31
N ASN A 272 7.07 -10.72 -12.23
CA ASN A 272 7.31 -11.13 -13.61
C ASN A 272 8.42 -12.21 -13.72
N HIS A 273 9.47 -12.12 -12.91
CA HIS A 273 10.53 -13.15 -12.91
C HIS A 273 10.09 -14.46 -12.25
N ILE A 274 9.39 -14.38 -11.11
CA ILE A 274 8.93 -15.57 -10.38
C ILE A 274 7.88 -16.34 -11.20
N PHE A 275 6.87 -15.64 -11.72
CA PHE A 275 5.71 -16.28 -12.32
C PHE A 275 5.84 -16.49 -13.83
N PHE A 276 6.61 -15.65 -14.52
CA PHE A 276 6.60 -15.58 -15.98
C PHE A 276 7.99 -15.46 -16.62
N GLN A 277 9.05 -15.86 -15.90
CA GLN A 277 10.42 -15.91 -16.43
C GLN A 277 10.90 -14.57 -17.02
N GLY A 278 10.37 -13.45 -16.49
CA GLY A 278 10.70 -12.10 -16.91
C GLY A 278 9.79 -11.51 -17.99
N GLU A 279 8.79 -12.26 -18.49
CA GLU A 279 7.75 -11.68 -19.36
C GLU A 279 6.92 -10.65 -18.58
N ALA A 280 6.68 -9.49 -19.19
CA ALA A 280 5.93 -8.39 -18.59
C ALA A 280 4.41 -8.68 -18.60
N ILE A 281 3.97 -9.54 -17.68
CA ILE A 281 2.55 -9.85 -17.48
C ILE A 281 1.95 -8.95 -16.40
N PHE A 282 2.67 -8.70 -15.32
CA PHE A 282 2.28 -7.73 -14.30
C PHE A 282 2.84 -6.35 -14.63
N GLN A 283 2.02 -5.32 -14.44
CA GLN A 283 2.41 -3.91 -14.46
C GLN A 283 2.00 -3.28 -13.13
N VAL A 284 2.96 -2.65 -12.44
CA VAL A 284 2.73 -1.96 -11.16
C VAL A 284 2.75 -0.46 -11.36
N GLU A 285 1.64 0.19 -11.01
CA GLU A 285 1.49 1.63 -11.01
C GLU A 285 1.65 2.16 -9.58
N ASN A 286 2.79 2.80 -9.31
CA ASN A 286 3.03 3.43 -8.00
C ASN A 286 2.49 4.86 -7.98
N ILE A 287 1.31 5.02 -7.39
CA ILE A 287 0.56 6.29 -7.29
C ILE A 287 0.82 6.96 -5.92
N SER A 288 1.78 6.45 -5.17
CA SER A 288 2.08 6.92 -3.81
C SER A 288 2.78 8.27 -3.80
N SER A 289 2.51 9.05 -2.76
CA SER A 289 3.23 10.30 -2.49
C SER A 289 3.30 10.59 -0.99
N GLY A 290 4.28 11.41 -0.60
CA GLY A 290 4.48 11.77 0.81
C GLY A 290 3.35 12.61 1.40
N GLY A 291 2.98 12.29 2.64
CA GLY A 291 1.97 13.05 3.39
C GLY A 291 0.54 12.79 2.91
N GLN A 292 0.26 11.55 2.49
CA GLN A 292 -1.06 11.10 2.04
C GLN A 292 -1.58 9.99 2.96
N THR A 293 -2.89 9.83 3.04
CA THR A 293 -3.60 8.82 3.85
C THR A 293 -4.52 7.98 2.96
N SER A 294 -5.18 6.95 3.52
CA SER A 294 -6.18 6.18 2.78
C SER A 294 -7.39 7.00 2.30
N GLU A 295 -7.68 8.16 2.91
CA GLU A 295 -8.69 9.11 2.42
C GLU A 295 -8.37 9.56 0.99
N PHE A 296 -7.11 9.92 0.75
CA PHE A 296 -6.65 10.27 -0.58
C PHE A 296 -6.76 9.08 -1.55
N GLY A 297 -6.31 7.89 -1.11
CA GLY A 297 -6.42 6.68 -1.92
C GLY A 297 -7.87 6.37 -2.31
N ALA A 298 -8.82 6.57 -1.40
CA ALA A 298 -10.25 6.38 -1.66
C ALA A 298 -10.74 7.30 -2.79
N LEU A 299 -10.34 8.57 -2.78
CA LEU A 299 -10.71 9.53 -3.81
C LEU A 299 -10.08 9.21 -5.17
N VAL A 300 -8.82 8.81 -5.17
CA VAL A 300 -8.13 8.37 -6.38
C VAL A 300 -8.88 7.22 -7.05
N LEU A 301 -9.34 6.25 -6.26
CA LEU A 301 -10.12 5.13 -6.78
C LEU A 301 -11.53 5.58 -7.21
N GLN A 302 -12.25 6.29 -6.34
CA GLN A 302 -13.62 6.73 -6.58
C GLN A 302 -13.77 7.56 -7.87
N HIS A 303 -12.73 8.35 -8.19
CA HIS A 303 -12.74 9.26 -9.33
C HIS A 303 -11.82 8.81 -10.47
N ALA A 304 -11.33 7.56 -10.41
CA ALA A 304 -10.44 6.97 -11.39
C ALA A 304 -9.23 7.88 -11.74
N LEU A 305 -8.63 8.52 -10.73
CA LEU A 305 -7.49 9.43 -10.91
C LEU A 305 -6.17 8.66 -10.96
N TYR A 306 -6.08 7.71 -11.88
CA TYR A 306 -4.89 6.88 -12.09
C TYR A 306 -4.60 6.72 -13.58
N GLU A 307 -3.48 6.08 -13.95
CA GLU A 307 -3.16 5.86 -15.36
C GLU A 307 -4.25 5.02 -16.01
N HIS A 308 -4.61 5.24 -17.27
CA HIS A 308 -5.61 4.40 -17.95
C HIS A 308 -6.94 4.26 -17.15
N PRO A 309 -7.64 5.37 -16.84
CA PRO A 309 -8.89 5.32 -16.08
C PRO A 309 -9.95 4.42 -16.72
N GLU A 310 -9.86 4.22 -18.04
CA GLU A 310 -10.72 3.33 -18.82
C GLU A 310 -10.53 1.85 -18.50
N ARG A 311 -9.42 1.48 -17.86
CA ARG A 311 -9.11 0.11 -17.43
C ARG A 311 -9.19 0.04 -15.91
N ILE A 312 -9.92 -0.93 -15.38
CA ILE A 312 -10.00 -1.12 -13.93
C ILE A 312 -8.78 -1.92 -13.45
N PRO A 313 -8.11 -1.55 -12.34
CA PRO A 313 -7.01 -2.33 -11.78
C PRO A 313 -7.46 -3.73 -11.36
N ASP A 314 -6.56 -4.70 -11.48
CA ASP A 314 -6.82 -6.10 -11.09
C ASP A 314 -6.50 -6.34 -9.62
N ILE A 315 -5.47 -5.65 -9.14
CA ILE A 315 -5.01 -5.66 -7.75
C ILE A 315 -4.84 -4.22 -7.28
N ILE A 316 -5.31 -3.93 -6.08
CA ILE A 316 -5.19 -2.62 -5.43
C ILE A 316 -4.51 -2.83 -4.08
N ILE A 317 -3.37 -2.16 -3.86
CA ILE A 317 -2.61 -2.25 -2.62
C ILE A 317 -2.65 -0.91 -1.89
N SER A 318 -3.14 -0.91 -0.65
CA SER A 318 -3.10 0.22 0.29
C SER A 318 -1.90 0.12 1.21
N ALA A 319 -1.01 1.10 1.19
CA ALA A 319 0.22 1.14 1.98
C ALA A 319 0.44 2.53 2.60
N TYR A 320 -0.51 2.94 3.46
CA TYR A 320 -0.54 4.24 4.14
C TYR A 320 -0.16 4.19 5.63
N SER A 321 0.29 3.03 6.13
CA SER A 321 0.39 2.75 7.57
C SER A 321 1.28 3.74 8.33
N ALA A 322 2.47 4.09 7.81
CA ALA A 322 3.30 5.14 8.40
C ALA A 322 2.62 6.51 8.49
N ASN A 323 1.87 6.92 7.45
CA ASN A 323 1.21 8.22 7.42
C ASN A 323 -0.01 8.28 8.33
N GLU A 324 -0.84 7.24 8.35
CA GLU A 324 -2.02 7.18 9.21
C GLU A 324 -1.66 7.08 10.68
N ALA A 325 -0.56 6.39 11.01
CA ALA A 325 -0.05 6.33 12.37
C ALA A 325 0.42 7.71 12.88
N LEU A 326 0.90 8.56 11.97
CA LEU A 326 1.42 9.90 12.27
C LEU A 326 0.38 11.01 12.06
N ASP A 327 -0.83 10.69 11.61
CA ASP A 327 -1.89 11.67 11.40
C ASP A 327 -2.25 12.37 12.73
N PRO A 328 -2.14 13.70 12.82
CA PRO A 328 -2.49 14.47 14.01
C PRO A 328 -3.99 14.48 14.33
N ASN A 329 -4.85 14.30 13.33
CA ASN A 329 -6.30 14.24 13.49
C ASN A 329 -6.79 12.82 13.81
N ARG A 330 -5.85 11.90 14.09
CA ARG A 330 -6.13 10.49 14.38
C ARG A 330 -6.91 10.33 15.67
N ASN A 331 -8.23 10.43 15.58
CA ASN A 331 -9.10 9.63 16.42
C ASN A 331 -9.33 8.27 15.72
N GLU A 332 -9.67 7.24 16.50
CA GLU A 332 -9.89 5.89 15.99
C GLU A 332 -11.02 5.83 14.93
N ASN A 333 -12.03 6.70 15.05
CA ASN A 333 -13.16 6.74 14.12
C ASN A 333 -12.76 7.26 12.73
N VAL A 334 -12.01 8.36 12.66
CA VAL A 334 -11.51 8.97 11.41
C VAL A 334 -10.60 7.99 10.68
N PHE A 335 -9.72 7.29 11.43
CA PHE A 335 -8.91 6.21 10.86
C PHE A 335 -9.77 5.14 10.18
N TYR A 336 -10.78 4.63 10.89
CA TYR A 336 -11.64 3.60 10.35
C TYR A 336 -12.49 4.09 9.19
N GLU A 337 -12.94 5.34 9.24
CA GLU A 337 -13.66 5.98 8.14
C GLU A 337 -12.80 6.01 6.88
N TYR A 338 -11.55 6.48 6.96
CA TYR A 338 -10.65 6.54 5.81
C TYR A 338 -10.37 5.17 5.19
N MET A 339 -10.07 4.17 6.01
CA MET A 339 -9.81 2.81 5.54
C MET A 339 -11.06 2.13 4.97
N GLN A 340 -12.23 2.34 5.58
CA GLN A 340 -13.51 1.84 5.05
C GLN A 340 -13.83 2.50 3.71
N ASN A 341 -13.68 3.82 3.61
CA ASN A 341 -13.90 4.57 2.38
C ASN A 341 -12.97 4.07 1.27
N PHE A 342 -11.71 3.78 1.58
CA PHE A 342 -10.77 3.17 0.63
C PHE A 342 -11.26 1.82 0.12
N VAL A 343 -11.62 0.89 1.02
CA VAL A 343 -12.08 -0.45 0.64
C VAL A 343 -13.38 -0.38 -0.17
N ASN A 344 -14.30 0.49 0.23
CA ASN A 344 -15.56 0.70 -0.48
C ASN A 344 -15.30 1.29 -1.87
N ALA A 345 -14.41 2.28 -1.99
CA ALA A 345 -14.04 2.86 -3.29
C ALA A 345 -13.42 1.82 -4.23
N ALA A 346 -12.51 0.98 -3.72
CA ALA A 346 -11.91 -0.11 -4.49
C ALA A 346 -12.95 -1.12 -5.00
N ARG A 347 -13.91 -1.52 -4.16
CA ARG A 347 -14.99 -2.44 -4.53
C ARG A 347 -15.95 -1.83 -5.54
N ASN A 348 -16.25 -0.54 -5.39
CA ASN A 348 -17.16 0.19 -6.25
C ASN A 348 -16.59 0.45 -7.66
N LEU A 349 -15.34 0.07 -7.95
CA LEU A 349 -14.84 0.04 -9.33
C LEU A 349 -15.54 -1.02 -10.18
N HIS A 350 -16.01 -2.11 -9.57
CA HIS A 350 -16.79 -3.17 -10.22
C HIS A 350 -18.10 -3.41 -9.45
N PRO A 351 -19.04 -2.45 -9.44
CA PRO A 351 -20.26 -2.58 -8.63
C PRO A 351 -21.16 -3.73 -9.09
N CYS A 352 -21.01 -4.17 -10.35
CA CYS A 352 -21.88 -5.13 -11.03
C CYS A 352 -21.27 -6.47 -11.32
N LYS A 353 -20.02 -6.67 -10.92
CA LYS A 353 -19.40 -7.97 -11.02
C LYS A 353 -19.25 -8.48 -9.59
N ASP A 354 -19.55 -9.75 -9.39
CA ASP A 354 -19.25 -10.42 -8.13
C ASP A 354 -17.75 -10.37 -7.78
N TYR A 355 -16.92 -10.03 -8.77
CA TYR A 355 -15.48 -9.86 -8.63
C TYR A 355 -15.09 -8.38 -8.52
N SER A 356 -14.76 -7.99 -7.29
CA SER A 356 -13.99 -6.77 -7.01
C SER A 356 -12.52 -7.03 -7.34
N PRO A 357 -11.73 -5.99 -7.70
CA PRO A 357 -10.28 -6.12 -7.69
C PRO A 357 -9.78 -6.74 -6.39
N LEU A 358 -8.68 -7.48 -6.43
CA LEU A 358 -8.05 -7.99 -5.22
C LEU A 358 -7.53 -6.80 -4.40
N VAL A 359 -8.17 -6.53 -3.26
CA VAL A 359 -7.76 -5.47 -2.34
C VAL A 359 -6.81 -6.03 -1.29
N ILE A 360 -5.64 -5.40 -1.17
CA ILE A 360 -4.59 -5.76 -0.22
C ILE A 360 -4.31 -4.57 0.70
N LEU A 361 -4.42 -4.77 2.01
CA LEU A 361 -3.96 -3.81 3.01
C LEU A 361 -2.55 -4.17 3.46
N ALA A 362 -1.57 -3.37 3.10
CA ALA A 362 -0.16 -3.57 3.40
C ALA A 362 0.28 -2.68 4.58
N ASP A 363 0.62 -3.32 5.69
CA ASP A 363 1.17 -2.68 6.88
C ASP A 363 2.70 -2.61 6.78
N ASP A 364 3.21 -1.42 6.44
CA ASP A 364 4.64 -1.14 6.39
C ASP A 364 5.23 -0.93 7.80
N PHE A 365 6.56 -1.04 7.89
CA PHE A 365 7.30 -0.82 9.14
C PHE A 365 7.91 0.58 9.12
N PHE A 366 7.85 1.27 10.26
CA PHE A 366 8.50 2.56 10.49
C PHE A 366 9.09 2.59 11.90
N GLY A 367 10.30 3.13 12.02
CA GLY A 367 11.11 2.97 13.23
C GLY A 367 10.84 4.00 14.32
N ASP A 368 10.48 5.23 13.94
CA ASP A 368 10.39 6.37 14.86
C ASP A 368 9.22 6.29 15.87
N SER A 369 8.22 5.44 15.63
CA SER A 369 7.09 5.27 16.54
C SER A 369 6.57 3.83 16.61
N PRO A 370 7.34 2.90 17.21
CA PRO A 370 7.04 1.47 17.13
C PRO A 370 5.74 1.06 17.82
N TYR A 371 5.33 1.77 18.87
CA TYR A 371 4.03 1.54 19.52
C TYR A 371 2.86 1.95 18.62
N LYS A 372 3.00 3.05 17.87
CA LYS A 372 1.97 3.47 16.91
C LYS A 372 1.92 2.52 15.72
N ALA A 373 3.06 1.99 15.27
CA ALA A 373 3.13 0.94 14.26
C ALA A 373 2.38 -0.33 14.71
N LEU A 374 2.59 -0.78 15.94
CA LEU A 374 1.87 -1.93 16.48
C LEU A 374 0.36 -1.69 16.59
N GLN A 375 -0.06 -0.49 16.96
CA GLN A 375 -1.48 -0.13 16.97
C GLN A 375 -2.07 -0.15 15.55
N GLN A 376 -1.33 0.39 14.59
CA GLN A 376 -1.69 0.41 13.18
C GLN A 376 -1.89 -1.00 12.61
N THR A 377 -0.97 -1.93 12.90
CA THR A 377 -1.13 -3.37 12.62
C THR A 377 -2.50 -3.89 13.06
N GLY A 378 -2.90 -3.56 14.30
CA GLY A 378 -4.18 -4.02 14.86
C GLY A 378 -5.39 -3.46 14.12
N TYR A 379 -5.31 -2.21 13.64
CA TYR A 379 -6.39 -1.61 12.87
C TYR A 379 -6.51 -2.17 11.46
N VAL A 380 -5.38 -2.36 10.76
CA VAL A 380 -5.33 -3.01 9.44
C VAL A 380 -5.94 -4.41 9.52
N TYR A 381 -5.57 -5.18 10.55
CA TYR A 381 -6.13 -6.52 10.77
C TYR A 381 -7.65 -6.47 10.96
N LYS A 382 -8.16 -5.61 11.86
CA LYS A 382 -9.61 -5.48 12.10
C LYS A 382 -10.39 -5.16 10.82
N ILE A 383 -9.95 -4.18 10.03
CA ILE A 383 -10.60 -3.81 8.77
C ILE A 383 -10.53 -4.97 7.77
N SER A 384 -9.38 -5.62 7.65
CA SER A 384 -9.19 -6.74 6.72
C SER A 384 -10.13 -7.91 7.03
N THR A 385 -10.28 -8.25 8.31
CA THR A 385 -11.20 -9.31 8.75
C THR A 385 -12.65 -8.92 8.55
N TRP A 386 -13.03 -7.66 8.86
CA TRP A 386 -14.38 -7.16 8.65
C TRP A 386 -14.82 -7.27 7.20
N TYR A 387 -13.95 -6.90 6.27
CA TYR A 387 -14.24 -6.97 4.84
C TYR A 387 -13.87 -8.31 4.19
N GLN A 388 -13.21 -9.23 4.91
CA GLN A 388 -12.64 -10.47 4.37
C GLN A 388 -11.69 -10.22 3.17
N ILE A 389 -10.84 -9.20 3.29
CA ILE A 389 -9.84 -8.83 2.28
C ILE A 389 -8.44 -9.16 2.75
N MET A 390 -7.50 -9.24 1.81
CA MET A 390 -6.12 -9.58 2.12
C MET A 390 -5.46 -8.50 2.98
N ALA A 391 -4.73 -8.92 4.01
CA ALA A 391 -3.82 -8.06 4.75
C ALA A 391 -2.44 -8.69 4.89
N ILE A 392 -1.42 -7.86 4.65
CA ILE A 392 -0.01 -8.23 4.70
C ILE A 392 0.67 -7.37 5.76
N ASN A 393 1.44 -7.98 6.64
CA ASN A 393 2.12 -7.31 7.74
C ASN A 393 3.64 -7.47 7.65
N TYR A 394 4.30 -6.49 7.05
CA TYR A 394 5.76 -6.48 6.97
C TYR A 394 6.40 -6.26 8.35
N SER A 395 5.78 -5.43 9.18
CA SER A 395 6.21 -5.15 10.56
C SER A 395 6.47 -6.44 11.36
N ASN A 396 5.62 -7.46 11.25
CA ASN A 396 5.76 -8.76 11.92
C ASN A 396 7.03 -9.52 11.52
N VAL A 397 7.55 -9.31 10.30
CA VAL A 397 8.71 -10.00 9.76
C VAL A 397 10.01 -9.44 10.35
N VAL A 398 10.06 -8.13 10.52
CA VAL A 398 11.31 -7.44 10.88
C VAL A 398 11.37 -6.94 12.31
N ARG A 399 10.24 -6.56 12.93
CA ARG A 399 10.24 -5.85 14.23
C ARG A 399 10.95 -6.60 15.37
N TYR A 400 10.87 -7.94 15.39
CA TYR A 400 11.49 -8.75 16.45
C TYR A 400 13.03 -8.75 16.39
N LYS A 401 13.60 -8.41 15.23
CA LYS A 401 15.04 -8.23 15.05
C LYS A 401 15.40 -6.75 15.15
N VAL A 402 14.62 -5.92 14.47
CA VAL A 402 14.92 -4.51 14.24
C VAL A 402 14.74 -3.67 15.52
N LEU A 403 13.70 -3.93 16.34
CA LEU A 403 13.46 -3.17 17.58
C LEU A 403 14.47 -3.46 18.71
N PRO A 404 14.89 -4.71 18.97
CA PRO A 404 15.86 -4.96 20.03
C PRO A 404 17.29 -4.53 19.67
N GLU A 405 17.62 -4.46 18.38
CA GLU A 405 18.95 -4.11 17.88
C GLU A 405 19.08 -2.64 17.48
N SER A 406 17.98 -1.89 17.49
CA SER A 406 18.00 -0.46 17.25
C SER A 406 18.61 0.27 18.43
N ASN A 407 19.92 0.50 18.35
CA ASN A 407 20.59 1.47 19.21
C ASN A 407 20.36 2.89 18.65
N ASP A 408 20.23 3.89 19.52
CA ASP A 408 19.97 5.28 19.16
C ASP A 408 20.97 5.79 18.10
N GLY A 409 20.55 5.76 16.83
CA GLY A 409 21.27 6.33 15.69
C GLY A 409 22.08 5.38 14.80
N GLN A 410 22.13 4.07 15.08
CA GLN A 410 22.78 3.11 14.18
C GLN A 410 21.86 2.67 13.05
N GLU A 411 22.44 2.47 11.86
CA GLU A 411 21.71 1.88 10.73
C GLU A 411 21.49 0.39 10.98
N HIS A 412 20.27 -0.10 10.78
CA HIS A 412 19.98 -1.52 10.92
C HIS A 412 20.06 -2.20 9.54
N PRO A 413 20.78 -3.34 9.36
CA PRO A 413 20.98 -3.97 8.05
C PRO A 413 19.68 -4.29 7.29
N LEU A 414 18.61 -4.66 8.01
CA LEU A 414 17.30 -4.96 7.42
C LEU A 414 16.50 -3.74 6.95
N THR A 415 16.93 -2.55 7.37
CA THR A 415 16.30 -1.29 6.99
C THR A 415 17.21 -0.43 6.12
N SER A 416 18.54 -0.67 6.13
CA SER A 416 19.55 0.20 5.50
C SER A 416 19.39 1.68 5.87
N ALA A 417 18.85 1.97 7.05
CA ALA A 417 18.58 3.32 7.51
C ALA A 417 18.64 3.36 9.03
N ARG A 418 18.70 4.58 9.55
CA ARG A 418 18.42 4.83 10.97
C ARG A 418 16.95 4.54 11.25
N PHE A 419 16.62 4.49 12.53
CA PHE A 419 15.26 4.30 13.01
C PHE A 419 14.39 5.56 12.78
N THR A 420 14.06 5.79 11.52
CA THR A 420 13.27 6.91 11.02
C THR A 420 11.96 6.41 10.39
N THR A 421 11.09 7.34 9.98
CA THR A 421 9.88 7.00 9.23
C THR A 421 10.23 6.39 7.88
N HIS A 422 11.20 6.98 7.17
CA HIS A 422 11.68 6.48 5.88
C HIS A 422 12.83 5.51 6.09
N LEU A 423 12.81 4.41 5.34
CA LEU A 423 13.78 3.33 5.44
C LEU A 423 14.46 3.14 4.09
N GLY A 424 15.68 2.61 4.13
CA GLY A 424 16.54 2.47 2.96
C GLY A 424 16.27 1.19 2.16
N LEU A 425 17.24 0.84 1.32
CA LEU A 425 17.09 -0.19 0.29
C LEU A 425 16.68 -1.59 0.81
N ALA A 426 17.22 -2.06 1.94
CA ALA A 426 16.87 -3.38 2.48
C ALA A 426 15.39 -3.49 2.87
N PHE A 427 14.81 -2.41 3.38
CA PHE A 427 13.37 -2.38 3.68
C PHE A 427 12.57 -2.54 2.39
N HIS A 428 12.92 -1.79 1.34
CA HIS A 428 12.22 -1.83 0.07
C HIS A 428 12.30 -3.19 -0.64
N ILE A 429 13.45 -3.85 -0.56
CA ILE A 429 13.62 -5.23 -1.03
C ILE A 429 12.78 -6.21 -0.19
N GLY A 430 12.86 -6.08 1.14
CA GLY A 430 12.11 -6.95 2.04
C GLY A 430 10.61 -6.85 1.84
N MET A 431 10.10 -5.63 1.65
CA MET A 431 8.68 -5.37 1.42
C MET A 431 8.21 -6.00 0.11
N SER A 432 8.97 -5.87 -0.98
CA SER A 432 8.62 -6.52 -2.24
C SER A 432 8.61 -8.05 -2.12
N TRP A 433 9.57 -8.63 -1.40
CA TRP A 433 9.61 -10.07 -1.11
C TRP A 433 8.43 -10.52 -0.27
N VAL A 434 8.05 -9.76 0.76
CA VAL A 434 6.89 -10.07 1.61
C VAL A 434 5.61 -10.06 0.79
N VAL A 435 5.38 -9.04 -0.04
CA VAL A 435 4.18 -9.01 -0.90
C VAL A 435 4.19 -10.16 -1.91
N GLY A 436 5.32 -10.39 -2.59
CA GLY A 436 5.47 -11.49 -3.55
C GLY A 436 5.25 -12.87 -2.92
N PHE A 437 5.77 -13.12 -1.72
CA PHE A 437 5.57 -14.36 -0.98
C PHE A 437 4.10 -14.57 -0.62
N ASN A 438 3.41 -13.53 -0.16
CA ASN A 438 2.01 -13.64 0.21
C ASN A 438 1.12 -13.95 -1.01
N LEU A 439 1.38 -13.33 -2.17
CA LEU A 439 0.67 -13.67 -3.41
C LEU A 439 0.93 -15.12 -3.83
N LEU A 440 2.19 -15.57 -3.83
CA LEU A 440 2.52 -16.98 -4.09
C LEU A 440 1.80 -17.90 -3.10
N ASN A 441 1.77 -17.56 -1.81
CA ASN A 441 1.07 -18.35 -0.81
C ASN A 441 -0.41 -18.51 -1.16
N GLN A 442 -1.12 -17.41 -1.45
CA GLN A 442 -2.54 -17.49 -1.80
C GLN A 442 -2.79 -18.27 -3.10
N PHE A 443 -1.90 -18.13 -4.08
CA PHE A 443 -2.00 -18.87 -5.33
C PHE A 443 -1.87 -20.38 -5.11
N MET A 444 -0.90 -20.78 -4.30
CA MET A 444 -0.64 -22.18 -3.99
C MET A 444 -1.75 -22.80 -3.12
N GLU A 445 -2.26 -22.08 -2.13
CA GLU A 445 -3.39 -22.56 -1.30
C GLU A 445 -4.62 -22.85 -2.18
N VAL A 446 -5.00 -21.92 -3.05
CA VAL A 446 -6.14 -22.12 -3.95
C VAL A 446 -5.92 -23.26 -4.95
N CYS A 447 -4.72 -23.38 -5.53
CA CYS A 447 -4.41 -24.49 -6.42
C CYS A 447 -4.45 -25.85 -5.70
N ASN A 448 -3.90 -25.93 -4.48
CA ASN A 448 -3.96 -27.13 -3.68
C ASN A 448 -5.42 -27.50 -3.34
N ASP A 449 -6.25 -26.54 -2.97
CA ASP A 449 -7.68 -26.76 -2.69
C ASP A 449 -8.42 -27.28 -3.92
N MET A 450 -8.16 -26.73 -5.10
CA MET A 450 -8.75 -27.18 -6.38
C MET A 450 -8.41 -28.63 -6.73
N GLU A 451 -7.16 -29.06 -6.50
CA GLU A 451 -6.73 -30.44 -6.75
C GLU A 451 -7.39 -31.45 -5.78
N HIS A 452 -7.80 -30.99 -4.60
CA HIS A 452 -8.37 -31.83 -3.55
C HIS A 452 -9.89 -31.97 -3.60
N ILE A 453 -10.58 -31.25 -4.50
CA ILE A 453 -12.00 -31.49 -4.78
C ILE A 453 -12.09 -32.87 -5.44
N PRO A 454 -12.47 -33.94 -4.71
CA PRO A 454 -12.43 -35.27 -5.27
C PRO A 454 -13.45 -35.31 -6.40
N ALA A 455 -13.06 -35.84 -7.56
CA ALA A 455 -13.98 -36.17 -8.64
C ALA A 455 -15.16 -37.08 -8.18
N ALA A 456 -15.08 -37.64 -6.97
CA ALA A 456 -16.10 -38.43 -6.31
C ALA A 456 -17.29 -37.63 -5.72
N SER A 457 -17.19 -36.30 -5.54
CA SER A 457 -18.29 -35.49 -4.99
C SER A 457 -19.47 -35.29 -5.95
N MET A 458 -19.34 -35.67 -7.22
CA MET A 458 -20.45 -35.65 -8.18
C MET A 458 -21.42 -36.86 -8.03
N THR A 459 -21.20 -37.71 -7.02
CA THR A 459 -22.02 -38.92 -6.77
C THR A 459 -22.47 -39.14 -5.33
N GLN A 460 -22.22 -38.23 -4.37
CA GLN A 460 -22.51 -38.51 -2.96
C GLN A 460 -23.55 -37.56 -2.34
N ASN A 461 -24.82 -37.92 -2.52
CA ASN A 461 -25.94 -37.51 -1.66
C ASN A 461 -26.02 -38.33 -0.34
N LEU A 462 -24.91 -38.88 0.18
CA LEU A 462 -25.02 -39.92 1.23
C LEU A 462 -24.07 -39.85 2.43
N GLU A 463 -23.12 -38.92 2.54
CA GLU A 463 -22.15 -38.97 3.67
C GLU A 463 -21.79 -37.60 4.29
N GLU A 464 -22.74 -36.65 4.32
CA GLU A 464 -22.52 -35.34 4.95
C GLU A 464 -22.40 -35.40 6.49
N GLU A 465 -22.88 -36.47 7.14
CA GLU A 465 -22.76 -36.65 8.60
C GLU A 465 -21.37 -37.15 9.06
N SER A 466 -20.56 -37.74 8.17
CA SER A 466 -19.30 -38.38 8.56
C SER A 466 -18.08 -37.45 8.48
N MET A 467 -18.16 -36.36 7.71
CA MET A 467 -17.02 -35.44 7.53
C MET A 467 -16.81 -34.47 8.70
N GLN A 468 -17.84 -34.11 9.47
CA GLN A 468 -17.66 -33.24 10.65
C GLN A 468 -16.84 -33.89 11.77
N LEU A 469 -16.74 -35.22 11.81
CA LEU A 469 -15.96 -35.95 12.82
C LEU A 469 -14.50 -36.23 12.42
N LEU A 470 -14.15 -36.17 11.13
CA LEU A 470 -12.81 -36.51 10.64
C LEU A 470 -11.89 -35.30 10.46
N PHE A 471 -12.43 -34.10 10.26
CA PHE A 471 -11.64 -32.88 10.05
C PHE A 471 -11.50 -32.00 11.31
N GLY A 472 -12.14 -32.36 12.43
CA GLY A 472 -12.10 -31.60 13.68
C GLY A 472 -10.81 -31.72 14.51
N GLU A 473 -9.99 -32.77 14.32
CA GLU A 473 -8.84 -33.03 15.22
C GLU A 473 -7.45 -32.89 14.56
N LYS A 474 -7.33 -32.93 13.23
CA LYS A 474 -6.00 -33.05 12.58
C LYS A 474 -5.35 -31.75 12.13
N TYR A 475 -6.08 -30.64 12.05
CA TYR A 475 -5.49 -29.33 11.75
C TYR A 475 -4.90 -28.62 12.99
N THR A 476 -5.12 -29.16 14.18
CA THR A 476 -4.70 -28.54 15.46
C THR A 476 -3.24 -28.84 15.85
N LEU A 477 -2.59 -29.81 15.22
CA LEU A 477 -1.26 -30.30 15.62
C LEU A 477 -0.07 -29.68 14.85
N LEU A 478 -0.31 -28.90 13.79
CA LEU A 478 0.73 -28.18 13.05
C LEU A 478 0.87 -26.69 13.46
N GLN A 479 0.15 -26.25 14.49
CA GLN A 479 0.23 -24.88 15.04
C GLN A 479 0.91 -24.80 16.43
N GLN A 480 1.58 -25.86 16.89
CA GLN A 480 1.99 -25.97 18.30
C GLN A 480 3.41 -25.52 18.69
N GLU A 481 4.20 -24.88 17.82
CA GLU A 481 5.47 -24.26 18.23
C GLU A 481 5.59 -22.80 17.76
N GLU A 482 4.70 -21.97 18.30
CA GLU A 482 4.86 -20.56 18.69
C GLU A 482 3.42 -20.01 18.73
N PRO A 483 2.91 -19.55 19.88
CA PRO A 483 1.56 -19.00 19.92
C PRO A 483 1.49 -17.84 18.90
N PRO A 484 0.45 -17.76 18.05
CA PRO A 484 0.24 -16.55 17.26
C PRO A 484 0.27 -15.39 18.26
N PRO A 485 0.98 -14.29 17.99
CA PRO A 485 1.03 -13.18 18.92
C PRO A 485 -0.40 -12.67 19.11
N LYS A 486 -1.04 -13.13 20.19
CA LYS A 486 -2.34 -12.68 20.65
C LYS A 486 -2.18 -11.25 21.14
N PHE A 487 -2.11 -10.31 20.21
CA PHE A 487 -2.45 -8.93 20.47
C PHE A 487 -3.91 -8.71 20.06
N ILE A 488 -4.81 -9.46 20.71
CA ILE A 488 -6.16 -8.96 20.96
C ILE A 488 -6.01 -7.98 22.12
N GLY A 489 -5.56 -6.76 21.81
CA GLY A 489 -5.76 -5.63 22.69
C GLY A 489 -7.27 -5.52 22.92
N GLN A 490 -7.65 -5.46 24.20
CA GLN A 490 -9.04 -5.39 24.63
C GLN A 490 -9.82 -4.37 23.80
N ILE A 491 -10.92 -4.83 23.19
CA ILE A 491 -11.92 -4.00 22.55
C ILE A 491 -12.36 -2.96 23.58
N GLY A 492 -11.98 -1.70 23.36
CA GLY A 492 -12.50 -0.58 24.11
C GLY A 492 -14.01 -0.58 23.97
N ARG A 493 -14.73 -0.58 25.09
CA ARG A 493 -16.19 -0.58 25.19
C ARG A 493 -16.80 0.77 24.78
N GLY A 494 -16.38 1.34 23.65
CA GLY A 494 -17.17 2.34 22.95
C GLY A 494 -18.36 1.62 22.34
N ARG A 495 -19.58 1.95 22.77
CA ARG A 495 -20.81 1.33 22.26
C ARG A 495 -20.78 1.35 20.73
N PRO A 496 -20.74 0.20 20.05
CA PRO A 496 -21.02 0.18 18.62
C PRO A 496 -22.47 0.66 18.46
N ASP A 497 -22.74 1.36 17.37
CA ASP A 497 -24.09 1.41 16.83
C ASP A 497 -24.67 -0.01 16.84
N ASN A 498 -25.95 -0.15 17.18
CA ASN A 498 -26.65 -1.43 17.19
C ASN A 498 -26.22 -2.26 15.96
N VAL A 499 -25.76 -3.50 16.16
CA VAL A 499 -25.35 -4.43 15.08
C VAL A 499 -26.41 -4.48 13.97
N GLY A 500 -27.68 -4.33 14.32
CA GLY A 500 -28.80 -4.17 13.39
C GLY A 500 -28.63 -3.00 12.42
N THR A 501 -28.24 -1.81 12.88
CA THR A 501 -28.02 -0.63 12.03
C THR A 501 -26.93 -0.87 11.00
N VAL A 502 -25.78 -1.43 11.43
CA VAL A 502 -24.66 -1.74 10.53
C VAL A 502 -25.05 -2.81 9.51
N SER A 503 -25.75 -3.86 9.96
CA SER A 503 -26.26 -4.92 9.09
C SER A 503 -27.28 -4.38 8.07
N SER A 504 -28.21 -3.54 8.49
CA SER A 504 -29.18 -2.90 7.61
C SER A 504 -28.51 -1.98 6.59
N GLN A 505 -27.48 -1.23 6.98
CA GLN A 505 -26.73 -0.37 6.05
C GLN A 505 -25.96 -1.21 5.02
N TYR A 506 -25.36 -2.33 5.45
CA TYR A 506 -24.72 -3.28 4.53
C TYR A 506 -25.71 -3.88 3.53
N ILE A 507 -26.88 -4.35 4.00
CA ILE A 507 -27.93 -4.90 3.13
C ILE A 507 -28.42 -3.84 2.14
N LYS A 508 -28.71 -2.61 2.62
CA LYS A 508 -29.13 -1.50 1.76
C LYS A 508 -28.09 -1.15 0.70
N ASN A 509 -26.81 -1.13 1.06
CA ASN A 509 -25.73 -0.90 0.08
C ASN A 509 -25.65 -2.04 -0.95
N LYS A 510 -25.82 -3.29 -0.51
CA LYS A 510 -25.87 -4.45 -1.40
C LYS A 510 -27.06 -4.38 -2.37
N GLU A 511 -28.22 -3.96 -1.89
CA GLU A 511 -29.43 -3.77 -2.71
C GLU A 511 -29.27 -2.63 -3.70
N MET A 512 -28.77 -1.46 -3.27
CA MET A 512 -28.48 -0.33 -4.17
C MET A 512 -27.50 -0.72 -5.28
N ASN A 513 -26.44 -1.48 -4.95
CA ASN A 513 -25.51 -2.00 -5.93
C ASN A 513 -26.21 -2.97 -6.90
N ARG A 514 -27.04 -3.89 -6.39
CA ARG A 514 -27.80 -4.82 -7.24
C ARG A 514 -28.71 -4.08 -8.21
N ASP A 515 -29.43 -3.07 -7.74
CA ASP A 515 -30.36 -2.29 -8.55
C ASP A 515 -29.63 -1.49 -9.63
N GLN A 516 -28.46 -0.91 -9.29
CA GLN A 516 -27.58 -0.24 -10.26
C GLN A 516 -27.12 -1.18 -11.38
N CYS A 517 -27.01 -2.48 -11.09
CA CYS A 517 -26.50 -3.47 -12.03
C CYS A 517 -27.59 -4.06 -12.92
N GLN A 518 -28.79 -4.26 -12.39
CA GLN A 518 -29.95 -4.68 -13.18
C GLN A 518 -30.30 -3.66 -14.27
N THR A 519 -30.06 -2.37 -14.05
CA THR A 519 -30.29 -1.33 -15.08
C THR A 519 -29.24 -1.31 -16.19
N ASN A 520 -28.05 -1.88 -15.96
CA ASN A 520 -26.91 -1.79 -16.88
C ASN A 520 -26.63 -3.09 -17.67
N ASP A 521 -27.29 -4.21 -17.34
CA ASP A 521 -27.07 -5.53 -17.97
C ASP A 521 -27.32 -5.58 -19.50
N LEU A 522 -27.93 -4.55 -20.10
CA LEU A 522 -28.24 -4.53 -21.53
C LEU A 522 -27.20 -3.78 -22.39
N GLN A 523 -26.22 -3.10 -21.81
CA GLN A 523 -25.20 -2.34 -22.56
C GLN A 523 -23.79 -2.85 -22.28
N SER A 524 -23.54 -4.06 -22.82
CA SER A 524 -22.23 -4.67 -23.12
C SER A 524 -21.22 -4.78 -21.98
N ALA A 525 -20.89 -6.03 -21.64
CA ALA A 525 -19.91 -6.50 -20.66
C ALA A 525 -18.43 -6.06 -20.89
N VAL A 526 -18.18 -4.95 -21.57
CA VAL A 526 -16.83 -4.40 -21.73
C VAL A 526 -16.42 -3.76 -20.41
N ASP A 527 -15.21 -4.05 -19.94
CA ASP A 527 -14.55 -3.51 -18.72
C ASP A 527 -14.30 -1.99 -18.78
N TYR A 528 -15.27 -1.21 -19.24
CA TYR A 528 -15.16 0.22 -19.42
C TYR A 528 -15.65 0.93 -18.15
N ASN A 529 -14.73 1.51 -17.38
CA ASN A 529 -15.11 2.46 -16.34
C ASN A 529 -15.51 3.76 -17.05
N PRO A 530 -16.77 4.22 -16.93
CA PRO A 530 -17.15 5.50 -17.51
C PRO A 530 -16.24 6.60 -16.96
N LYS A 531 -15.78 7.50 -17.84
CA LYS A 531 -14.97 8.66 -17.48
C LYS A 531 -15.65 9.41 -16.31
N GLN A 532 -15.01 9.45 -15.15
CA GLN A 532 -15.58 10.06 -13.93
C GLN A 532 -15.31 11.57 -13.84
N CYS A 533 -14.21 12.01 -14.45
CA CYS A 533 -13.77 13.39 -14.41
C CYS A 533 -13.47 13.90 -15.81
N GLU A 534 -13.94 15.09 -16.14
CA GLU A 534 -13.71 15.73 -17.43
C GLU A 534 -12.24 16.11 -17.61
N TYR A 535 -11.68 16.65 -16.53
CA TYR A 535 -10.29 17.08 -16.40
C TYR A 535 -9.77 16.68 -15.02
N GLY A 536 -8.51 16.29 -14.94
CA GLY A 536 -7.89 15.95 -13.66
C GLY A 536 -6.37 15.82 -13.77
N TRP A 537 -5.68 16.35 -12.77
CA TRP A 537 -4.30 16.03 -12.48
C TRP A 537 -4.06 15.99 -10.98
N ILE A 538 -3.12 15.15 -10.57
CA ILE A 538 -2.58 15.15 -9.21
C ILE A 538 -1.07 14.96 -9.35
N VAL A 539 -0.31 15.70 -8.57
CA VAL A 539 1.15 15.62 -8.60
C VAL A 539 1.63 14.23 -8.25
N HIS A 540 2.70 13.81 -8.92
CA HIS A 540 3.27 12.47 -8.82
C HIS A 540 2.34 11.35 -9.33
N GLN A 541 1.19 11.65 -9.93
CA GLN A 541 0.31 10.67 -10.57
C GLN A 541 0.40 10.66 -12.11
N LEU A 542 0.03 9.50 -12.64
CA LEU A 542 -0.23 9.21 -14.06
C LEU A 542 -1.73 9.47 -14.31
N PRO A 543 -2.15 9.98 -15.49
CA PRO A 543 -1.67 9.57 -16.82
C PRO A 543 -0.68 10.51 -17.53
N ARG A 544 -0.40 11.71 -17.01
CA ARG A 544 0.45 12.70 -17.72
C ARG A 544 1.90 12.74 -17.28
N ASN A 545 2.32 11.85 -16.37
CA ASN A 545 3.68 11.83 -15.82
C ASN A 545 4.11 13.22 -15.30
N LEU A 546 3.25 13.93 -14.56
CA LEU A 546 3.56 15.27 -14.03
C LEU A 546 4.50 15.14 -12.82
N THR A 547 5.75 14.80 -13.10
CA THR A 547 6.80 14.59 -12.11
C THR A 547 7.72 15.80 -11.98
N THR A 548 7.76 16.68 -12.99
CA THR A 548 8.54 17.91 -12.97
C THR A 548 7.66 19.17 -13.00
N LYS A 549 8.21 20.28 -12.51
CA LYS A 549 7.53 21.58 -12.55
C LYS A 549 7.27 22.05 -13.97
N GLU A 550 8.14 21.72 -14.93
CA GLU A 550 7.99 22.10 -16.34
C GLU A 550 6.78 21.39 -16.95
N GLN A 551 6.59 20.11 -16.65
CA GLN A 551 5.44 19.35 -17.14
C GLN A 551 4.13 19.91 -16.56
N LEU A 552 4.10 20.24 -15.26
CA LEU A 552 2.93 20.86 -14.66
C LEU A 552 2.68 22.27 -15.20
N ALA A 553 3.72 23.07 -15.45
CA ALA A 553 3.59 24.38 -16.06
C ALA A 553 2.96 24.28 -17.46
N ILE A 554 3.42 23.35 -18.28
CA ILE A 554 2.83 23.08 -19.61
C ILE A 554 1.36 22.68 -19.46
N GLU A 555 1.06 21.79 -18.53
CA GLU A 555 -0.30 21.33 -18.26
C GLU A 555 -1.23 22.50 -17.90
N MET A 556 -0.82 23.33 -16.94
CA MET A 556 -1.61 24.45 -16.45
C MET A 556 -1.74 25.56 -17.49
N ASN A 557 -0.67 25.89 -18.22
CA ASN A 557 -0.70 26.94 -19.25
C ASN A 557 -1.65 26.63 -20.42
N ASN A 558 -2.03 25.36 -20.62
CA ASN A 558 -3.00 24.99 -21.66
C ASN A 558 -4.45 25.32 -21.27
N ILE A 559 -4.75 25.46 -19.97
CA ILE A 559 -6.12 25.62 -19.47
C ILE A 559 -6.34 26.91 -18.65
N VAL A 560 -5.26 27.49 -18.12
CA VAL A 560 -5.30 28.73 -17.36
C VAL A 560 -5.38 29.91 -18.33
N THR A 561 -6.46 30.67 -18.21
CA THR A 561 -6.74 31.85 -19.05
C THR A 561 -6.17 33.12 -18.43
N GLU A 562 -6.09 33.19 -17.10
CA GLU A 562 -5.52 34.30 -16.36
C GLU A 562 -4.64 33.77 -15.24
N ASN A 563 -3.42 34.31 -15.10
CA ASN A 563 -2.51 33.92 -14.04
C ASN A 563 -1.77 35.15 -13.48
N ARG A 564 -1.88 35.35 -12.16
CA ARG A 564 -1.15 36.36 -11.42
C ARG A 564 -0.60 35.75 -10.13
N GLY A 565 0.72 35.64 -10.05
CA GLY A 565 1.40 35.19 -8.83
C GLY A 565 1.34 33.68 -8.57
N TRP A 566 0.85 32.88 -9.52
CA TRP A 566 0.91 31.42 -9.45
C TRP A 566 1.92 30.84 -10.45
N GLU A 567 2.62 29.78 -10.04
CA GLU A 567 3.53 29.04 -10.92
C GLU A 567 3.65 27.57 -10.51
N ALA A 568 4.12 26.74 -11.42
CA ALA A 568 4.49 25.38 -11.09
C ALA A 568 5.85 25.39 -10.40
N ASP A 569 5.91 24.84 -9.19
CA ASP A 569 7.14 24.76 -8.42
C ASP A 569 7.25 23.40 -7.71
N GLY A 570 8.42 23.10 -7.18
CA GLY A 570 8.75 21.87 -6.47
C GLY A 570 9.53 22.13 -5.17
N ASP A 571 9.33 23.24 -4.46
CA ASP A 571 9.96 23.44 -3.15
C ASP A 571 9.49 22.35 -2.14
N PRO A 572 10.41 21.62 -1.45
CA PRO A 572 11.87 21.75 -1.45
C PRO A 572 12.61 20.96 -2.53
N ILE A 573 13.68 21.57 -3.04
CA ILE A 573 14.59 21.06 -4.09
C ILE A 573 15.07 19.62 -3.84
N VAL A 574 15.28 19.24 -2.58
CA VAL A 574 15.83 17.93 -2.20
C VAL A 574 14.82 16.79 -2.41
N ASN A 575 13.51 17.09 -2.34
CA ASN A 575 12.43 16.14 -2.60
C ASN A 575 11.28 16.91 -3.23
N PRO A 576 11.42 17.32 -4.50
CA PRO A 576 10.55 18.32 -5.05
C PRO A 576 9.14 17.78 -5.13
N ARG A 577 8.28 18.32 -4.27
CA ARG A 577 6.85 18.04 -4.32
C ARG A 577 6.31 19.01 -5.34
N THR A 578 6.29 18.61 -6.61
CA THR A 578 5.70 19.44 -7.66
C THR A 578 4.28 19.87 -7.25
N GLY A 579 3.87 21.06 -7.63
CA GLY A 579 2.51 21.55 -7.44
C GLY A 579 2.35 22.95 -8.01
N TRP A 580 1.12 23.46 -7.96
CA TRP A 580 0.78 24.80 -8.40
C TRP A 580 0.77 25.73 -7.18
N TYR A 581 1.75 26.63 -7.11
CA TYR A 581 2.02 27.47 -5.95
C TYR A 581 1.57 28.89 -6.19
N ALA A 582 0.93 29.49 -5.20
CA ALA A 582 0.86 30.93 -5.04
C ALA A 582 2.10 31.40 -4.30
N ASN A 583 2.79 32.43 -4.81
CA ASN A 583 4.03 32.95 -4.22
C ASN A 583 3.93 34.40 -3.72
N GLU A 584 2.77 35.03 -3.85
CA GLU A 584 2.50 36.39 -3.37
C GLU A 584 1.06 36.54 -2.84
N ALA A 585 0.85 37.51 -1.95
CA ALA A 585 -0.49 37.84 -1.43
C ALA A 585 -1.42 38.29 -2.57
N ASN A 586 -2.70 37.91 -2.49
CA ASN A 586 -3.72 38.18 -3.52
C ASN A 586 -3.37 37.58 -4.90
N ALA A 587 -2.53 36.55 -4.94
CA ALA A 587 -2.29 35.79 -6.17
C ALA A 587 -3.61 35.15 -6.64
N THR A 588 -3.86 35.19 -7.94
CA THR A 588 -5.09 34.67 -8.55
C THR A 588 -4.77 33.87 -9.81
N PHE A 589 -5.52 32.80 -10.07
CA PHE A 589 -5.59 32.23 -11.40
C PHE A 589 -7.01 31.82 -11.76
N THR A 590 -7.31 31.88 -13.06
CA THR A 590 -8.58 31.50 -13.66
C THR A 590 -8.30 30.43 -14.71
N LEU A 591 -9.06 29.34 -14.70
CA LEU A 591 -9.06 28.33 -15.75
C LEU A 591 -10.45 28.21 -16.36
N GLN A 592 -10.51 27.78 -17.61
CA GLN A 592 -11.76 27.61 -18.34
C GLN A 592 -11.78 26.27 -19.09
N LEU A 593 -12.78 25.44 -18.77
CA LEU A 593 -13.10 24.23 -19.52
C LEU A 593 -14.25 24.55 -20.46
N ASN A 594 -14.01 24.52 -21.77
CA ASN A 594 -15.03 24.82 -22.78
C ASN A 594 -15.64 23.54 -23.35
N ASN A 595 -16.94 23.56 -23.62
CA ASN A 595 -17.67 22.47 -24.25
C ASN A 595 -17.41 21.12 -23.54
N ILE A 596 -17.74 21.06 -22.26
CA ILE A 596 -17.46 19.90 -21.41
C ILE A 596 -18.16 18.65 -21.95
N GLY A 597 -17.42 17.54 -22.03
CA GLY A 597 -17.92 16.25 -22.53
C GLY A 597 -18.66 15.41 -21.50
N LEU A 598 -18.67 15.83 -20.24
CA LEU A 598 -19.26 15.13 -19.10
C LEU A 598 -20.00 16.13 -18.20
N ASP A 599 -21.07 15.68 -17.55
CA ASP A 599 -21.68 16.43 -16.45
C ASP A 599 -20.67 16.57 -15.30
N ILE A 600 -20.45 17.80 -14.81
CA ILE A 600 -19.52 18.10 -13.71
C ILE A 600 -20.33 18.65 -12.54
N ASN A 601 -20.36 17.92 -11.43
CA ASN A 601 -21.12 18.32 -10.24
C ASN A 601 -20.24 18.94 -9.16
N PHE A 602 -18.93 18.67 -9.17
CA PHE A 602 -18.00 19.25 -8.20
C PHE A 602 -16.59 19.39 -8.76
N VAL A 603 -15.80 20.24 -8.08
CA VAL A 603 -14.36 20.38 -8.26
C VAL A 603 -13.67 19.76 -7.05
N LEU A 604 -12.71 18.87 -7.29
CA LEU A 604 -11.82 18.37 -6.27
C LEU A 604 -10.55 19.23 -6.27
N VAL A 605 -10.34 19.98 -5.18
CA VAL A 605 -9.09 20.71 -4.95
C VAL A 605 -8.28 19.94 -3.93
N TYR A 606 -7.11 19.46 -4.34
CA TYR A 606 -6.19 18.78 -3.45
C TYR A 606 -5.15 19.79 -2.95
N SER A 607 -5.34 20.28 -1.72
CA SER A 607 -4.46 21.27 -1.12
C SER A 607 -3.34 20.59 -0.36
N MET A 608 -2.15 21.19 -0.32
CA MET A 608 -1.14 20.81 0.66
C MET A 608 -1.21 21.79 1.83
N LYS A 609 -1.48 21.26 3.02
CA LYS A 609 -1.31 22.03 4.25
C LYS A 609 0.11 21.85 4.76
N SER A 610 0.70 22.93 5.25
CA SER A 610 2.09 22.92 5.73
C SER A 610 2.24 23.77 6.99
N TYR A 611 3.19 23.40 7.84
CA TYR A 611 3.52 24.11 9.08
C TYR A 611 4.60 25.17 8.91
N GLY A 612 5.21 25.23 7.72
CA GLY A 612 6.28 26.19 7.43
C GLY A 612 5.78 27.63 7.62
N PRO A 613 6.60 28.55 8.16
CA PRO A 613 6.21 29.94 8.39
C PRO A 613 5.64 30.65 7.16
N LYS A 614 6.07 30.27 5.95
CA LYS A 614 5.56 30.78 4.67
C LYS A 614 4.07 30.50 4.44
N PHE A 615 3.56 29.37 4.95
CA PHE A 615 2.17 28.93 4.82
C PHE A 615 1.28 29.46 5.94
N LYS A 616 1.82 30.16 6.94
CA LYS A 616 1.04 30.67 8.05
C LYS A 616 -0.11 31.55 7.54
N ASP A 617 -1.31 31.30 8.05
CA ASP A 617 -2.55 32.00 7.69
C ASP A 617 -2.92 31.87 6.20
N SER A 618 -2.32 30.92 5.47
CA SER A 618 -2.61 30.70 4.06
C SER A 618 -4.03 30.18 3.83
N LYS A 619 -4.75 30.86 2.94
CA LYS A 619 -6.13 30.51 2.61
C LYS A 619 -6.45 30.95 1.19
N ILE A 620 -7.04 30.07 0.40
CA ILE A 620 -7.59 30.42 -0.91
C ILE A 620 -9.11 30.48 -0.87
N ARG A 621 -9.68 31.31 -1.74
CA ARG A 621 -11.08 31.31 -2.10
C ARG A 621 -11.23 30.72 -3.50
N VAL A 622 -12.07 29.70 -3.61
CA VAL A 622 -12.43 29.06 -4.86
C VAL A 622 -13.82 29.54 -5.28
N THR A 623 -13.98 29.93 -6.54
CA THR A 623 -15.25 30.28 -7.15
C THR A 623 -15.42 29.53 -8.47
N THR A 624 -16.63 29.05 -8.75
CA THR A 624 -16.96 28.32 -9.98
C THR A 624 -18.16 28.94 -10.65
N ASN A 625 -18.06 29.25 -11.95
CA ASN A 625 -19.16 29.81 -12.74
C ASN A 625 -19.42 28.90 -13.95
N VAL A 626 -20.70 28.61 -14.22
CA VAL A 626 -21.14 27.79 -15.36
C VAL A 626 -21.78 28.70 -16.40
N THR A 627 -21.29 28.64 -17.63
CA THR A 627 -21.90 29.28 -18.78
C THR A 627 -22.63 28.23 -19.60
N SER A 628 -23.96 28.27 -19.55
CA SER A 628 -24.82 27.34 -20.29
C SER A 628 -24.62 27.50 -21.79
N SER A 629 -24.46 26.37 -22.49
CA SER A 629 -24.42 26.32 -23.95
C SER A 629 -25.79 26.53 -24.60
N ARG A 630 -26.88 26.39 -23.82
CA ARG A 630 -28.26 26.35 -24.34
C ARG A 630 -29.03 27.65 -24.16
N GLU A 631 -28.55 28.56 -23.32
CA GLU A 631 -29.24 29.81 -23.01
C GLU A 631 -28.29 31.02 -23.14
N GLU A 632 -28.42 31.78 -24.23
CA GLU A 632 -27.62 32.99 -24.47
C GLU A 632 -28.02 34.18 -23.57
N THR A 633 -29.04 34.06 -22.69
CA THR A 633 -29.75 35.28 -22.23
C THR A 633 -30.29 35.33 -20.81
N ILE A 634 -30.00 34.38 -19.92
CA ILE A 634 -30.37 34.55 -18.52
C ILE A 634 -29.11 34.85 -17.71
N LYS A 635 -28.86 36.15 -17.50
CA LYS A 635 -28.03 36.62 -16.39
C LYS A 635 -28.74 36.20 -15.10
N SER A 636 -28.53 34.96 -14.65
CA SER A 636 -28.89 34.63 -13.27
C SER A 636 -28.10 35.58 -12.39
N GLU A 637 -28.77 36.21 -11.43
CA GLU A 637 -28.07 36.94 -10.38
C GLU A 637 -27.12 35.93 -9.72
N GLU A 638 -25.83 36.05 -10.01
CA GLU A 638 -24.76 35.17 -9.57
C GLU A 638 -24.81 35.05 -8.04
N ALA A 639 -25.45 34.02 -7.53
CA ALA A 639 -25.13 33.52 -6.21
C ALA A 639 -23.72 32.94 -6.33
N ASN A 640 -22.71 33.82 -6.22
CA ASN A 640 -21.30 33.47 -6.24
C ASN A 640 -21.03 32.53 -5.07
N LEU A 641 -21.22 31.22 -5.30
CA LEU A 641 -20.89 30.18 -4.35
C LEU A 641 -19.37 30.13 -4.29
N PHE A 642 -18.83 30.55 -3.16
CA PHE A 642 -17.39 30.49 -2.91
C PHE A 642 -17.10 29.51 -1.78
N HIS A 643 -15.93 28.88 -1.87
CA HIS A 643 -15.44 27.96 -0.86
C HIS A 643 -14.03 28.36 -0.45
N ASP A 644 -13.82 28.56 0.84
CA ASP A 644 -12.51 28.89 1.38
C ASP A 644 -11.77 27.61 1.77
N VAL A 645 -10.50 27.51 1.42
CA VAL A 645 -9.63 26.34 1.67
C VAL A 645 -8.37 26.80 2.39
N ASP A 646 -8.11 26.24 3.57
CA ASP A 646 -6.91 26.52 4.37
C ASP A 646 -5.68 25.76 3.85
N GLY A 647 -4.53 26.43 3.81
CA GLY A 647 -3.22 25.86 3.43
C GLY A 647 -2.26 25.69 4.61
N PHE A 648 -2.70 26.01 5.83
CA PHE A 648 -1.90 25.94 7.05
C PHE A 648 -2.41 24.88 8.01
N HIS A 649 -1.47 24.28 8.75
CA HIS A 649 -1.75 23.53 9.98
C HIS A 649 -0.54 23.59 10.92
N GLU A 650 -0.72 23.27 12.20
CA GLU A 650 0.37 23.29 13.19
C GLU A 650 1.20 21.99 13.23
N THR A 651 0.93 21.05 12.33
CA THR A 651 1.45 19.68 12.44
C THR A 651 2.79 19.57 11.73
N ARG A 652 3.80 18.96 12.37
CA ARG A 652 5.23 18.98 11.94
C ARG A 652 5.55 18.23 10.62
N SER A 653 4.56 17.98 9.78
CA SER A 653 4.68 17.35 8.47
C SER A 653 3.67 17.98 7.52
N SER A 654 4.06 18.27 6.27
CA SER A 654 3.10 18.72 5.26
C SER A 654 2.22 17.56 4.80
N ILE A 655 0.91 17.73 4.93
CA ILE A 655 -0.13 16.73 4.64
C ILE A 655 -1.03 17.30 3.57
N HIS A 656 -1.50 16.44 2.67
CA HIS A 656 -2.43 16.85 1.64
C HIS A 656 -3.88 16.57 2.06
N TYR A 657 -4.78 17.50 1.74
CA TYR A 657 -6.18 17.43 2.08
C TYR A 657 -7.03 17.57 0.82
N PRO A 658 -7.96 16.63 0.59
CA PRO A 658 -8.93 16.76 -0.48
C PRO A 658 -10.08 17.68 -0.08
N HIS A 659 -10.46 18.58 -0.98
CA HIS A 659 -11.61 19.45 -0.82
C HIS A 659 -12.58 19.22 -1.97
N LYS A 660 -13.74 18.63 -1.67
CA LYS A 660 -14.81 18.41 -2.63
C LYS A 660 -15.74 19.64 -2.63
N ILE A 661 -15.64 20.45 -3.67
CA ILE A 661 -16.32 21.73 -3.80
C ILE A 661 -17.48 21.59 -4.80
N PRO A 662 -18.75 21.61 -4.35
CA PRO A 662 -19.89 21.50 -5.25
C PRO A 662 -19.95 22.69 -6.22
N ILE A 663 -20.35 22.43 -7.46
CA ILE A 663 -20.66 23.48 -8.44
C ILE A 663 -22.14 23.88 -8.25
N SER A 664 -22.44 25.17 -8.32
CA SER A 664 -23.79 25.69 -8.13
C SER A 664 -24.79 25.14 -9.17
N ASP A 665 -26.08 25.32 -8.89
CA ASP A 665 -27.19 25.08 -9.84
C ASP A 665 -27.27 23.65 -10.41
N GLY A 666 -26.79 22.66 -9.64
CA GLY A 666 -26.85 21.25 -10.03
C GLY A 666 -25.74 20.82 -10.99
N GLY A 667 -24.65 21.59 -11.07
CA GLY A 667 -23.46 21.27 -11.86
C GLY A 667 -23.52 21.74 -13.31
N ALA A 668 -22.36 21.70 -13.97
CA ALA A 668 -22.25 21.99 -15.40
C ALA A 668 -22.67 20.77 -16.23
N LYS A 669 -23.41 20.97 -17.33
CA LYS A 669 -23.91 19.88 -18.19
C LYS A 669 -23.11 19.74 -19.47
N VAL A 670 -23.21 18.57 -20.11
CA VAL A 670 -22.56 18.34 -21.42
C VAL A 670 -22.85 19.47 -22.41
N GLY A 671 -21.77 20.06 -22.93
CA GLY A 671 -21.78 21.21 -23.85
C GLY A 671 -21.50 22.55 -23.19
N ASP A 672 -21.70 22.69 -21.87
CA ASP A 672 -21.47 23.94 -21.15
C ASP A 672 -19.98 24.30 -21.06
N SER A 673 -19.70 25.53 -20.63
CA SER A 673 -18.37 25.96 -20.22
C SER A 673 -18.32 26.18 -18.71
N LEU A 674 -17.25 25.75 -18.07
CA LEU A 674 -16.99 25.92 -16.65
C LEU A 674 -15.77 26.81 -16.44
N THR A 675 -15.93 27.88 -15.67
CA THR A 675 -14.84 28.73 -15.20
C THR A 675 -14.56 28.43 -13.74
N PHE A 676 -13.30 28.16 -13.41
CA PHE A 676 -12.83 28.02 -12.04
C PHE A 676 -11.82 29.14 -11.74
N LYS A 677 -11.99 29.81 -10.61
CA LYS A 677 -11.09 30.85 -10.13
C LYS A 677 -10.63 30.52 -8.73
N ALA A 678 -9.32 30.64 -8.49
CA ALA A 678 -8.74 30.56 -7.16
C ALA A 678 -8.01 31.86 -6.82
N GLU A 679 -8.25 32.39 -5.63
CA GLU A 679 -7.67 33.63 -5.12
C GLU A 679 -7.04 33.41 -3.74
N LEU A 680 -5.78 33.79 -3.55
CA LEU A 680 -5.12 33.75 -2.25
C LEU A 680 -5.58 34.92 -1.38
N ILE A 681 -6.60 34.67 -0.55
CA ILE A 681 -7.22 35.67 0.33
C ILE A 681 -6.54 35.80 1.70
N GLY A 682 -5.58 34.92 2.01
CA GLY A 682 -4.80 34.94 3.25
C GLY A 682 -3.41 34.32 3.08
N GLY A 683 -2.44 34.81 3.84
CA GLY A 683 -1.04 34.39 3.76
C GLY A 683 -0.33 34.86 2.48
N ASN A 684 0.86 34.30 2.23
CA ASN A 684 1.67 34.63 1.05
C ASN A 684 2.02 33.41 0.20
N HIS A 685 1.76 32.20 0.70
CA HIS A 685 2.04 30.96 -0.01
C HIS A 685 0.88 29.99 0.13
N PHE A 686 0.52 29.32 -0.95
CA PHE A 686 -0.44 28.23 -0.94
C PHE A 686 -0.05 27.24 -2.02
N LYS A 687 -0.38 25.96 -1.83
CA LYS A 687 -0.10 24.94 -2.82
C LYS A 687 -1.33 24.10 -3.13
N ILE A 688 -1.66 24.03 -4.41
CA ILE A 688 -2.56 23.02 -4.97
C ILE A 688 -1.69 21.89 -5.51
N ALA A 689 -1.85 20.70 -4.94
CA ALA A 689 -1.17 19.47 -5.33
C ALA A 689 -1.99 18.64 -6.33
N GLY A 690 -3.25 18.99 -6.56
CA GLY A 690 -4.08 18.32 -7.55
C GLY A 690 -5.39 19.05 -7.74
N LEU A 691 -5.96 18.89 -8.93
CA LEU A 691 -7.22 19.50 -9.32
C LEU A 691 -7.97 18.53 -10.24
N ALA A 692 -9.25 18.28 -9.96
CA ALA A 692 -10.10 17.48 -10.84
C ALA A 692 -11.53 18.02 -10.90
N PHE A 693 -12.20 17.82 -12.03
CA PHE A 693 -13.57 18.27 -12.30
C PHE A 693 -14.41 17.05 -12.65
N CYS A 694 -15.29 16.65 -11.73
CA CYS A 694 -15.90 15.34 -11.75
C CYS A 694 -17.42 15.38 -11.61
N LYS A 695 -18.05 14.29 -12.05
CA LYS A 695 -19.49 14.02 -11.91
C LYS A 695 -19.86 13.62 -10.49
#